data_AF-A0A0L0EMS9-F1
#
_entry.id   AF-A0A0L0EMS9-F1
#
_cell.length_a   1.000
_cell.length_b   1.000
_cell.length_c   1.000
_cell.angle_alpha   90.00
_cell.angle_beta   90.00
_cell.angle_gamma   90.00
#
_symmetry.space_group_name_H-M   'P 1'
#
loop_
_entity.id
_entity.type
_entity.pdbx_description
1 polymer ?
#
loop_
_entity_poly.entity_id
_entity_poly.type
_entity_poly.pdbx_seq_one_letter_code
_entity_poly.pdbx_strand_id
1 'polypeptide(L)'
;MIQSEQDQLIYLDANATTPVLPEIAKVVVHTMQVCFGNPSSAHIMGVQAKHLMEEARNKGREVIGATSGELLFTSGATEGIQTAIVSALSDYVQRADKAYEKPVLMYGATEHKAVPNTLKHWNRLLGLDAQILEIPVDSKGILDLDFIAEHVEQAVMVCTMAANNETGIKQDLFRLEQVIREGNAKTAWMVDCVQALGKLPLQLSQTTIDYAPFSGHKLYAPKGIGFLYIRSGSPYTPFIAGGGQESGMRSGTENIPGIAALSTLFDMLLDKENSPFNPVEQLEKHRSMLAEAIETTFKQVTFHHDFALSVPTTLNFSVDHLTNKEVIDLLDAAGIRVSGGSACSSGSSRSFVLDAMNVPDWQSENAIRLSFGPADSEAQIRQACEALKSLQPILENNCLVVSDSTAPEQEACAVGLTQLRHQGACCWLYVTPDKQAVIVDPVPELVPRLQRLLDKQGLACRALLKTHLSEQASDAVNLLSHNLIEDKVLDDFGWPVEGTLGLLQDSLIQLPGAERESENRCYLLMQGDDVSVCFAGKLILPQGLGDSQGETACAASMAETLLRLNEILDDNSLICSALDYQQCFAINWHAQVQVSPLLGRLLNGACSTDEFVEQKVSIDSDSSTFRERFLGALMDSAVPAVKALNRSAAEEWLQCHEGMIIDCREPYESDVSRRGITELFGNLAVGRVLNIPLSRMTDVLRNGALDSSQHYLLVCRTGNRSMQAGNTLAMLGFDRVANLAGGLALN
;
A
#
# COMPACT_ATOMS: atom_id res chain seq x y z
N MET A 1 5.57 -12.13 -29.09
CA MET A 1 4.50 -11.71 -28.15
C MET A 1 5.08 -11.22 -26.83
N ILE A 2 5.94 -11.96 -26.12
CA ILE A 2 6.52 -11.50 -24.83
C ILE A 2 7.40 -10.24 -24.96
N GLN A 3 8.14 -10.11 -26.06
CA GLN A 3 9.06 -8.97 -26.25
C GLN A 3 8.35 -7.64 -26.57
N SER A 4 7.17 -7.68 -27.19
CA SER A 4 6.40 -6.47 -27.53
C SER A 4 5.61 -5.88 -26.36
N GLU A 5 5.36 -6.67 -25.30
CA GLU A 5 4.74 -6.18 -24.05
C GLU A 5 5.77 -5.54 -23.11
N GLN A 6 7.05 -5.91 -23.20
CA GLN A 6 8.14 -5.29 -22.42
C GLN A 6 8.48 -3.86 -22.85
N ASP A 7 8.23 -3.49 -24.12
CA ASP A 7 8.54 -2.15 -24.64
C ASP A 7 7.61 -1.04 -24.11
N GLN A 8 6.54 -1.38 -23.37
CA GLN A 8 5.61 -0.41 -22.77
C GLN A 8 5.66 -0.33 -21.24
N LEU A 9 6.37 -1.24 -20.55
CA LEU A 9 6.41 -1.29 -19.09
C LEU A 9 7.60 -0.53 -18.52
N ILE A 10 7.34 0.47 -17.69
CA ILE A 10 8.37 1.26 -16.99
C ILE A 10 8.46 0.75 -15.55
N TYR A 11 9.46 -0.08 -15.27
CA TYR A 11 9.62 -0.70 -13.95
C TYR A 11 10.54 0.11 -13.05
N LEU A 12 9.98 0.77 -12.04
CA LEU A 12 10.68 1.60 -11.06
C LEU A 12 10.43 1.10 -9.62
N ASP A 13 10.49 -0.22 -9.42
CA ASP A 13 10.44 -0.88 -8.11
C ASP A 13 11.62 -1.84 -7.89
N ALA A 14 12.81 -1.47 -8.37
CA ALA A 14 14.04 -2.26 -8.30
C ALA A 14 14.48 -2.63 -6.87
N ASN A 15 14.11 -1.83 -5.86
CA ASN A 15 14.38 -2.17 -4.45
C ASN A 15 13.52 -3.34 -3.95
N ALA A 16 12.35 -3.62 -4.56
CA ALA A 16 11.57 -4.82 -4.28
C ALA A 16 12.20 -6.05 -4.95
N THR A 17 12.47 -5.96 -6.25
CA THR A 17 13.22 -6.96 -7.01
C THR A 17 13.62 -6.37 -8.36
N THR A 18 14.65 -6.91 -9.00
CA THR A 18 15.02 -6.55 -10.37
C THR A 18 14.67 -7.67 -11.35
N PRO A 19 14.45 -7.39 -12.64
CA PRO A 19 14.43 -8.43 -13.68
C PRO A 19 15.79 -9.12 -13.77
N VAL A 20 15.84 -10.35 -14.27
CA VAL A 20 17.13 -11.03 -14.50
C VAL A 20 17.76 -10.49 -15.78
N LEU A 21 19.04 -10.12 -15.76
CA LEU A 21 19.73 -9.67 -16.98
C LEU A 21 19.77 -10.81 -18.03
N PRO A 22 19.57 -10.52 -19.33
CA PRO A 22 19.54 -11.54 -20.38
C PRO A 22 20.76 -12.46 -20.40
N GLU A 23 21.94 -11.91 -20.16
CA GLU A 23 23.23 -12.62 -20.09
C GLU A 23 23.24 -13.61 -18.93
N ILE A 24 22.74 -13.19 -17.76
CA ILE A 24 22.60 -14.04 -16.57
C ILE A 24 21.57 -15.15 -16.84
N ALA A 25 20.43 -14.81 -17.45
CA ALA A 25 19.38 -15.78 -17.77
C ALA A 25 19.88 -16.88 -18.72
N LYS A 26 20.69 -16.52 -19.74
CA LYS A 26 21.32 -17.49 -20.65
C LYS A 26 22.22 -18.47 -19.90
N VAL A 27 23.03 -17.98 -18.97
CA VAL A 27 23.91 -18.82 -18.14
C VAL A 27 23.08 -19.75 -17.26
N VAL A 28 22.05 -19.23 -16.58
CA VAL A 28 21.14 -20.05 -15.75
C VAL A 28 20.53 -21.20 -16.57
N VAL A 29 19.96 -20.91 -17.73
CA VAL A 29 19.35 -21.92 -18.61
C VAL A 29 20.40 -22.95 -19.07
N HIS A 30 21.58 -22.49 -19.47
CA HIS A 30 22.68 -23.37 -19.87
C HIS A 30 23.10 -24.28 -18.72
N THR A 31 23.25 -23.76 -17.51
CA THR A 31 23.62 -24.53 -16.33
C THR A 31 22.55 -25.57 -15.98
N MET A 32 21.27 -25.23 -16.11
CA MET A 32 20.17 -26.18 -15.88
C MET A 32 20.14 -27.32 -16.89
N GLN A 33 20.47 -27.06 -18.16
CA GLN A 33 20.34 -28.05 -19.24
C GLN A 33 21.62 -28.85 -19.50
N VAL A 34 22.79 -28.21 -19.34
CA VAL A 34 24.08 -28.73 -19.79
C VAL A 34 25.05 -28.96 -18.63
N CYS A 35 25.12 -28.04 -17.66
CA CYS A 35 26.04 -28.13 -16.51
C CYS A 35 25.34 -28.53 -15.20
N PHE A 36 24.37 -29.43 -15.27
CA PHE A 36 23.47 -29.81 -14.15
C PHE A 36 24.12 -30.71 -13.07
N GLY A 37 25.43 -30.93 -13.14
CA GLY A 37 26.13 -31.87 -12.27
C GLY A 37 26.03 -31.51 -10.78
N ASN A 38 26.03 -32.53 -9.92
CA ASN A 38 26.10 -32.35 -8.47
C ASN A 38 27.57 -32.15 -8.04
N PRO A 39 27.94 -31.06 -7.33
CA PRO A 39 29.31 -30.80 -6.89
C PRO A 39 29.95 -31.89 -6.03
N SER A 40 29.12 -32.71 -5.37
CA SER A 40 29.56 -33.82 -4.53
C SER A 40 29.95 -35.08 -5.34
N SER A 41 29.64 -35.13 -6.64
CA SER A 41 29.95 -36.28 -7.49
C SER A 41 31.41 -36.26 -7.97
N ALA A 42 32.06 -37.43 -7.94
CA ALA A 42 33.45 -37.59 -8.39
C ALA A 42 33.62 -37.60 -9.93
N HIS A 43 32.54 -37.75 -10.69
CA HIS A 43 32.60 -37.76 -12.16
C HIS A 43 32.79 -36.34 -12.72
N ILE A 44 33.19 -36.24 -13.99
CA ILE A 44 33.53 -34.96 -14.65
C ILE A 44 32.48 -33.85 -14.48
N MET A 45 31.18 -34.18 -14.60
CA MET A 45 30.11 -33.19 -14.43
C MET A 45 30.04 -32.61 -13.01
N GLY A 46 30.37 -33.39 -11.97
CA GLY A 46 30.37 -32.93 -10.59
C GLY A 46 31.61 -32.09 -10.29
N VAL A 47 32.76 -32.49 -10.83
CA VAL A 47 34.00 -31.70 -10.78
C VAL A 47 33.81 -30.33 -11.44
N GLN A 48 33.15 -30.28 -12.60
CA GLN A 48 32.83 -29.01 -13.28
C GLN A 48 31.89 -28.13 -12.46
N ALA A 49 30.83 -28.69 -11.88
CA ALA A 49 29.92 -27.94 -11.01
C ALA A 49 30.63 -27.40 -9.76
N LYS A 50 31.50 -28.21 -9.15
CA LYS A 50 32.33 -27.77 -8.01
C LYS A 50 33.29 -26.65 -8.40
N HIS A 51 33.92 -26.73 -9.57
CA HIS A 51 34.80 -25.68 -10.06
C HIS A 51 34.06 -24.34 -10.24
N LEU A 52 32.88 -24.37 -10.87
CA LEU A 52 32.02 -23.19 -11.05
C LEU A 52 31.63 -22.57 -9.71
N MET A 53 31.30 -23.40 -8.72
CA MET A 53 30.95 -22.94 -7.38
C MET A 53 32.11 -22.24 -6.67
N GLU A 54 33.31 -22.82 -6.71
CA GLU A 54 34.49 -22.21 -6.11
C GLU A 54 34.96 -20.94 -6.85
N GLU A 55 34.80 -20.90 -8.17
CA GLU A 55 35.03 -19.70 -8.97
C GLU A 55 34.07 -18.58 -8.56
N ALA A 56 32.77 -18.87 -8.45
CA ALA A 56 31.78 -17.92 -7.98
C ALA A 56 32.10 -17.40 -6.57
N ARG A 57 32.57 -18.29 -5.68
CA ARG A 57 32.99 -17.93 -4.31
C ARG A 57 34.17 -16.98 -4.32
N ASN A 58 35.17 -17.23 -5.16
CA ASN A 58 36.34 -16.37 -5.29
C ASN A 58 35.98 -14.98 -5.83
N LYS A 59 35.18 -14.92 -6.90
CA LYS A 59 34.70 -13.66 -7.48
C LYS A 59 33.84 -12.87 -6.50
N GLY A 60 32.94 -13.55 -5.79
CA GLY A 60 32.11 -12.91 -4.77
C GLY A 60 32.93 -12.28 -3.65
N ARG A 61 34.02 -12.94 -3.21
CA ARG A 61 34.96 -12.36 -2.25
C ARG A 61 35.68 -11.13 -2.81
N GLU A 62 36.09 -11.16 -4.07
CA GLU A 62 36.71 -10.00 -4.73
C GLU A 62 35.75 -8.81 -4.83
N VAL A 63 34.50 -9.04 -5.25
CA VAL A 63 33.45 -8.02 -5.38
C VAL A 63 33.18 -7.29 -4.06
N ILE A 64 33.18 -8.01 -2.93
CA ILE A 64 32.91 -7.43 -1.61
C ILE A 64 34.18 -6.93 -0.90
N GLY A 65 35.35 -7.00 -1.55
CA GLY A 65 36.63 -6.61 -0.96
C GLY A 65 37.07 -7.50 0.21
N ALA A 66 36.76 -8.80 0.15
CA ALA A 66 37.11 -9.80 1.16
C ALA A 66 38.38 -10.59 0.77
N THR A 67 39.51 -10.34 1.43
CA THR A 67 40.76 -11.12 1.29
C THR A 67 40.78 -12.35 2.21
N SER A 68 39.93 -12.36 3.24
CA SER A 68 39.79 -13.44 4.22
C SER A 68 38.33 -13.60 4.66
N GLY A 69 38.03 -14.71 5.34
CA GLY A 69 36.67 -15.08 5.71
C GLY A 69 36.03 -15.99 4.68
N GLU A 70 34.87 -16.51 5.05
CA GLU A 70 34.09 -17.45 4.25
C GLU A 70 32.97 -16.73 3.51
N LEU A 71 32.68 -17.17 2.30
CA LEU A 71 31.48 -16.77 1.56
C LEU A 71 30.60 -18.01 1.44
N LEU A 72 29.42 -17.97 2.04
CA LEU A 72 28.47 -19.08 2.10
C LEU A 72 27.27 -18.81 1.19
N PHE A 73 26.94 -19.71 0.27
CA PHE A 73 25.75 -19.55 -0.56
C PHE A 73 24.48 -19.87 0.24
N THR A 74 23.44 -19.05 0.07
CA THR A 74 22.15 -19.17 0.77
C THR A 74 21.00 -19.05 -0.23
N SER A 75 19.76 -19.35 0.18
CA SER A 75 18.58 -19.11 -0.66
C SER A 75 18.20 -17.63 -0.79
N GLY A 76 18.89 -16.74 -0.07
CA GLY A 76 18.64 -15.31 -0.06
C GLY A 76 19.07 -14.68 1.26
N ALA A 77 18.99 -13.35 1.34
CA ALA A 77 19.47 -12.62 2.51
C ALA A 77 18.71 -12.96 3.81
N THR A 78 17.41 -13.29 3.75
CA THR A 78 16.67 -13.74 4.94
C THR A 78 17.29 -14.98 5.58
N GLU A 79 17.75 -15.95 4.78
CA GLU A 79 18.50 -17.13 5.30
C GLU A 79 19.86 -16.70 5.84
N GLY A 80 20.54 -15.76 5.19
CA GLY A 80 21.80 -15.19 5.67
C GLY A 80 21.67 -14.48 7.03
N ILE A 81 20.65 -13.63 7.20
CA ILE A 81 20.32 -12.93 8.46
C ILE A 81 20.05 -13.95 9.58
N GLN A 82 19.24 -14.97 9.30
CA GLN A 82 18.96 -16.06 10.24
C GLN A 82 20.25 -16.77 10.65
N THR A 83 21.09 -17.12 9.68
CA THR A 83 22.36 -17.85 9.93
C THR A 83 23.32 -17.02 10.77
N ALA A 84 23.46 -15.72 10.48
CA ALA A 84 24.31 -14.80 11.24
C ALA A 84 23.84 -14.66 12.69
N ILE A 85 22.55 -14.39 12.90
CA ILE A 85 21.98 -14.24 14.25
C ILE A 85 22.10 -15.55 15.03
N VAL A 86 21.71 -16.69 14.45
CA VAL A 86 21.82 -18.00 15.14
C VAL A 86 23.27 -18.30 15.50
N SER A 87 24.23 -17.98 14.63
CA SER A 87 25.65 -18.20 14.89
C SER A 87 26.15 -17.39 16.09
N ALA A 88 25.83 -16.09 16.13
CA ALA A 88 26.25 -15.21 17.23
C ALA A 88 25.58 -15.60 18.56
N LEU A 89 24.27 -15.88 18.55
CA LEU A 89 23.54 -16.19 19.78
C LEU A 89 23.90 -17.58 20.32
N SER A 90 24.07 -18.57 19.45
CA SER A 90 24.46 -19.93 19.88
C SER A 90 25.85 -19.93 20.50
N ASP A 91 26.79 -19.18 19.93
CA ASP A 91 28.13 -19.00 20.50
C ASP A 91 28.06 -18.38 21.89
N TYR A 92 27.29 -17.30 22.06
CA TYR A 92 27.11 -16.67 23.37
C TYR A 92 26.53 -17.64 24.42
N VAL A 93 25.53 -18.45 24.05
CA VAL A 93 24.90 -19.42 24.97
C VAL A 93 25.84 -20.55 25.36
N GLN A 94 26.73 -20.97 24.45
CA GLN A 94 27.66 -22.08 24.69
C GLN A 94 28.89 -21.69 25.52
N ARG A 95 29.18 -20.40 25.66
CA ARG A 95 30.29 -19.92 26.51
C ARG A 95 30.01 -20.23 27.98
N ALA A 96 31.02 -20.81 28.66
CA ALA A 96 30.93 -21.17 30.07
C ALA A 96 30.92 -19.93 30.99
N ASP A 97 31.58 -18.84 30.56
CA ASP A 97 31.59 -17.54 31.20
C ASP A 97 30.57 -16.61 30.49
N LYS A 98 29.34 -16.56 31.00
CA LYS A 98 28.39 -15.54 30.54
C LYS A 98 28.92 -14.18 30.97
N ALA A 99 29.49 -13.44 30.01
CA ALA A 99 30.24 -12.21 30.26
C ALA A 99 29.39 -11.00 30.65
N TYR A 100 28.06 -11.09 30.54
CA TYR A 100 27.13 -9.98 30.69
C TYR A 100 26.10 -10.28 31.78
N GLU A 101 25.91 -9.34 32.71
CA GLU A 101 24.88 -9.46 33.75
C GLU A 101 23.47 -9.39 33.15
N LYS A 102 23.31 -8.55 32.11
CA LYS A 102 22.06 -8.35 31.38
C LYS A 102 22.37 -8.25 29.87
N PRO A 103 22.42 -9.36 29.13
CA PRO A 103 22.77 -9.31 27.71
C PRO A 103 21.78 -8.48 26.91
N VAL A 104 22.30 -7.74 25.94
CA VAL A 104 21.52 -6.89 25.03
C VAL A 104 21.70 -7.35 23.58
N LEU A 105 20.62 -7.28 22.81
CA LEU A 105 20.60 -7.43 21.35
C LEU A 105 20.12 -6.11 20.74
N MET A 106 20.94 -5.48 19.91
CA MET A 106 20.59 -4.19 19.30
C MET A 106 20.31 -4.35 17.81
N TYR A 107 19.31 -3.63 17.30
CA TYR A 107 19.07 -3.50 15.87
C TYR A 107 18.65 -2.08 15.50
N GLY A 108 18.97 -1.59 14.31
CA GLY A 108 18.51 -0.29 13.83
C GLY A 108 16.98 -0.18 13.71
N ALA A 109 16.38 0.94 14.12
CA ALA A 109 14.93 1.18 14.00
C ALA A 109 14.39 1.03 12.57
N THR A 110 15.25 1.29 11.59
CA THR A 110 14.92 1.20 10.16
C THR A 110 15.28 -0.14 9.51
N GLU A 111 15.61 -1.17 10.31
CA GLU A 111 16.01 -2.48 9.78
C GLU A 111 14.89 -3.19 9.00
N HIS A 112 15.27 -4.05 8.05
CA HIS A 112 14.29 -4.93 7.43
C HIS A 112 13.68 -5.86 8.48
N LYS A 113 12.35 -6.06 8.46
CA LYS A 113 11.60 -6.85 9.46
C LYS A 113 12.15 -8.25 9.72
N ALA A 114 12.90 -8.83 8.79
CA ALA A 114 13.61 -10.08 9.01
C ALA A 114 14.53 -10.02 10.24
N VAL A 115 15.26 -8.92 10.45
CA VAL A 115 16.22 -8.76 11.55
C VAL A 115 15.54 -8.80 12.92
N PRO A 116 14.63 -7.88 13.29
CA PRO A 116 14.04 -7.87 14.63
C PRO A 116 13.19 -9.11 14.89
N ASN A 117 12.51 -9.65 13.88
CA ASN A 117 11.73 -10.87 14.06
C ASN A 117 12.62 -12.09 14.31
N THR A 118 13.76 -12.19 13.63
CA THR A 118 14.76 -13.24 13.86
C THR A 118 15.40 -13.10 15.24
N LEU A 119 15.79 -11.90 15.66
CA LEU A 119 16.31 -11.65 17.02
C LEU A 119 15.29 -12.08 18.08
N LYS A 120 14.04 -11.61 17.98
CA LYS A 120 12.96 -11.97 18.92
C LYS A 120 12.70 -13.47 18.98
N HIS A 121 12.72 -14.13 17.83
CA HIS A 121 12.47 -15.57 17.73
C HIS A 121 13.58 -16.40 18.39
N TRP A 122 14.85 -16.16 18.04
CA TRP A 122 15.97 -16.94 18.54
C TRP A 122 16.39 -16.59 19.96
N ASN A 123 16.25 -15.33 20.38
CA ASN A 123 16.43 -14.92 21.77
C ASN A 123 15.54 -15.78 22.70
N ARG A 124 14.28 -16.00 22.29
CA ARG A 124 13.32 -16.85 23.01
C ARG A 124 13.68 -18.32 22.94
N LEU A 125 13.93 -18.87 21.74
CA LEU A 125 14.16 -20.31 21.57
C LEU A 125 15.46 -20.80 22.22
N LEU A 126 16.51 -19.97 22.23
CA LEU A 126 17.79 -20.30 22.84
C LEU A 126 17.86 -19.94 24.33
N GLY A 127 16.81 -19.31 24.89
CA GLY A 127 16.73 -18.98 26.32
C GLY A 127 17.80 -18.00 26.79
N LEU A 128 18.14 -16.99 25.97
CA LEU A 128 19.10 -15.95 26.36
C LEU A 128 18.51 -14.96 27.36
N ASP A 129 17.19 -14.74 27.29
CA ASP A 129 16.47 -13.68 28.02
C ASP A 129 17.13 -12.30 27.86
N ALA A 130 17.74 -12.04 26.71
CA ALA A 130 18.40 -10.79 26.41
C ALA A 130 17.39 -9.67 26.17
N GLN A 131 17.72 -8.46 26.60
CA GLN A 131 16.93 -7.27 26.27
C GLN A 131 17.15 -6.94 24.80
N ILE A 132 16.06 -6.78 24.05
CA ILE A 132 16.13 -6.34 22.65
C ILE A 132 15.93 -4.83 22.62
N LEU A 133 16.94 -4.11 22.13
CA LEU A 133 16.93 -2.67 21.99
C LEU A 133 16.88 -2.28 20.52
N GLU A 134 16.02 -1.32 20.22
CA GLU A 134 15.92 -0.70 18.91
C GLU A 134 16.74 0.59 18.93
N ILE A 135 17.77 0.67 18.09
CA ILE A 135 18.65 1.83 17.97
C ILE A 135 17.89 2.91 17.20
N PRO A 136 17.56 4.05 17.83
CA PRO A 136 16.83 5.12 17.16
C PRO A 136 17.59 5.69 15.96
N VAL A 137 16.86 6.36 15.09
CA VAL A 137 17.43 7.19 14.02
C VAL A 137 17.02 8.64 14.20
N ASP A 138 17.83 9.56 13.69
CA ASP A 138 17.45 10.97 13.59
C ASP A 138 16.45 11.20 12.44
N SER A 139 16.01 12.45 12.28
CA SER A 139 15.11 12.86 11.19
C SER A 139 15.66 12.64 9.77
N LYS A 140 16.96 12.33 9.64
CA LYS A 140 17.62 12.02 8.36
C LYS A 140 17.78 10.51 8.14
N GLY A 141 17.34 9.68 9.10
CA GLY A 141 17.47 8.24 9.05
C GLY A 141 18.85 7.72 9.45
N ILE A 142 19.69 8.54 10.09
CA ILE A 142 21.02 8.14 10.56
C ILE A 142 20.92 7.58 11.98
N LEU A 143 21.57 6.44 12.24
CA LEU A 143 21.54 5.77 13.55
C LEU A 143 22.18 6.63 14.65
N ASP A 144 21.53 6.62 15.82
CA ASP A 144 22.02 7.28 17.02
C ASP A 144 23.26 6.55 17.59
N LEU A 145 24.43 7.18 17.45
CA LEU A 145 25.69 6.63 17.93
C LEU A 145 25.82 6.70 19.46
N ASP A 146 25.22 7.69 20.10
CA ASP A 146 25.28 7.86 21.55
C ASP A 146 24.47 6.74 22.24
N PHE A 147 23.32 6.39 21.66
CA PHE A 147 22.53 5.23 22.11
C PHE A 147 23.33 3.93 22.00
N ILE A 148 24.08 3.73 20.91
CA ILE A 148 24.95 2.56 20.78
C ILE A 148 26.03 2.58 21.86
N ALA A 149 26.69 3.73 22.07
CA ALA A 149 27.74 3.87 23.08
C ALA A 149 27.26 3.54 24.50
N GLU A 150 26.02 3.94 24.84
CA GLU A 150 25.41 3.67 26.15
C GLU A 150 25.17 2.18 26.41
N HIS A 151 24.80 1.41 25.37
CA HIS A 151 24.30 0.04 25.54
C HIS A 151 25.27 -1.05 25.07
N VAL A 152 26.28 -0.71 24.26
CA VAL A 152 27.12 -1.72 23.59
C VAL A 152 28.00 -2.54 24.54
N GLU A 153 28.32 -2.02 25.74
CA GLU A 153 29.11 -2.76 26.75
C GLU A 153 28.46 -4.12 27.08
N GLN A 154 27.12 -4.18 27.13
CA GLN A 154 26.36 -5.41 27.41
C GLN A 154 25.87 -6.13 26.13
N ALA A 155 26.22 -5.62 24.95
CA ALA A 155 25.68 -6.13 23.70
C ALA A 155 26.35 -7.43 23.26
N VAL A 156 25.54 -8.47 23.06
CA VAL A 156 25.94 -9.72 22.43
C VAL A 156 26.07 -9.52 20.92
N MET A 157 25.09 -8.83 20.32
CA MET A 157 25.03 -8.60 18.90
C MET A 157 24.42 -7.23 18.58
N VAL A 158 24.96 -6.59 17.54
CA VAL A 158 24.42 -5.39 16.91
C VAL A 158 24.11 -5.71 15.45
N CYS A 159 22.91 -5.38 15.00
CA CYS A 159 22.47 -5.55 13.63
C CYS A 159 22.16 -4.18 13.01
N THR A 160 22.89 -3.82 11.98
CA THR A 160 22.65 -2.60 11.19
C THR A 160 22.51 -2.95 9.72
N MET A 161 22.14 -1.98 8.89
CA MET A 161 22.09 -2.11 7.44
C MET A 161 23.04 -1.10 6.80
N ALA A 162 23.60 -1.46 5.64
CA ALA A 162 24.47 -0.57 4.89
C ALA A 162 23.67 0.55 4.20
N ALA A 163 22.51 0.20 3.63
CA ALA A 163 21.59 1.14 3.02
C ALA A 163 20.14 0.71 3.23
N ASN A 164 19.27 1.65 3.55
CA ASN A 164 17.85 1.38 3.77
C ASN A 164 17.11 1.10 2.45
N ASN A 165 16.26 0.08 2.44
CA ASN A 165 15.52 -0.32 1.24
C ASN A 165 14.31 0.56 0.90
N GLU A 166 13.84 1.41 1.81
CA GLU A 166 12.72 2.34 1.61
C GLU A 166 13.19 3.74 1.21
N THR A 167 14.13 4.32 1.95
CA THR A 167 14.63 5.69 1.76
C THR A 167 15.96 5.76 1.03
N GLY A 168 16.69 4.64 0.94
CA GLY A 168 18.03 4.60 0.37
C GLY A 168 19.12 5.17 1.27
N ILE A 169 18.80 5.69 2.46
CA ILE A 169 19.79 6.27 3.39
C ILE A 169 20.91 5.27 3.69
N LYS A 170 22.15 5.73 3.52
CA LYS A 170 23.38 4.99 3.79
C LYS A 170 23.80 5.24 5.23
N GLN A 171 24.13 4.18 5.97
CA GLN A 171 24.72 4.34 7.30
C GLN A 171 26.23 4.58 7.21
N ASP A 172 26.77 5.35 8.15
CA ASP A 172 28.22 5.55 8.29
C ASP A 172 28.84 4.33 9.00
N LEU A 173 29.18 3.31 8.21
CA LEU A 173 29.76 2.06 8.72
C LEU A 173 31.07 2.28 9.49
N PHE A 174 31.86 3.31 9.15
CA PHE A 174 33.10 3.61 9.86
C PHE A 174 32.83 4.12 11.28
N ARG A 175 31.88 5.05 11.43
CA ARG A 175 31.49 5.54 12.75
C ARG A 175 30.79 4.48 13.60
N LEU A 176 29.94 3.67 12.98
CA LEU A 176 29.30 2.52 13.64
C LEU A 176 30.35 1.53 14.15
N GLU A 177 31.32 1.18 13.31
CA GLU A 177 32.45 0.34 13.70
C GLU A 177 33.21 0.94 14.88
N GLN A 178 33.56 2.23 14.80
CA GLN A 178 34.30 2.90 15.86
C GLN A 178 33.57 2.81 17.21
N VAL A 179 32.30 3.22 17.26
CA VAL A 179 31.54 3.21 18.52
C VAL A 179 31.31 1.81 19.07
N ILE A 180 31.05 0.82 18.19
CA ILE A 180 30.86 -0.57 18.60
C ILE A 180 32.16 -1.14 19.19
N ARG A 181 33.28 -0.94 18.50
CA ARG A 181 34.57 -1.54 18.91
C ARG A 181 35.21 -0.83 20.10
N GLU A 182 35.01 0.48 20.25
CA GLU A 182 35.44 1.23 21.43
C GLU A 182 34.68 0.80 22.70
N GLY A 183 33.37 0.59 22.60
CA GLY A 183 32.57 0.17 23.75
C GLY A 183 32.63 -1.33 24.05
N ASN A 184 32.67 -2.19 23.02
CA ASN A 184 32.82 -3.64 23.18
C ASN A 184 33.37 -4.34 21.93
N ALA A 185 34.68 -4.62 21.94
CA ALA A 185 35.37 -5.30 20.85
C ALA A 185 34.88 -6.75 20.58
N LYS A 186 34.13 -7.38 21.49
CA LYS A 186 33.63 -8.77 21.35
C LYS A 186 32.20 -8.86 20.82
N THR A 187 31.47 -7.76 20.71
CA THR A 187 30.09 -7.74 20.21
C THR A 187 30.04 -8.21 18.77
N ALA A 188 29.19 -9.19 18.46
CA ALA A 188 29.01 -9.61 17.07
C ALA A 188 28.33 -8.47 16.28
N TRP A 189 28.83 -8.15 15.09
CA TRP A 189 28.26 -7.11 14.25
C TRP A 189 27.83 -7.66 12.89
N MET A 190 26.53 -7.62 12.63
CA MET A 190 25.96 -7.94 11.31
C MET A 190 25.56 -6.66 10.59
N VAL A 191 25.95 -6.55 9.32
CA VAL A 191 25.52 -5.47 8.43
C VAL A 191 24.73 -6.04 7.26
N ASP A 192 23.42 -5.77 7.20
CA ASP A 192 22.60 -6.11 6.04
C ASP A 192 23.08 -5.29 4.81
N CYS A 193 23.67 -6.01 3.84
CA CYS A 193 24.25 -5.43 2.62
C CYS A 193 23.38 -5.68 1.38
N VAL A 194 22.11 -6.04 1.55
CA VAL A 194 21.19 -6.36 0.46
C VAL A 194 21.03 -5.22 -0.54
N GLN A 195 20.96 -3.97 -0.05
CA GLN A 195 20.87 -2.77 -0.88
C GLN A 195 22.24 -2.12 -1.14
N ALA A 196 23.34 -2.75 -0.74
CA ALA A 196 24.68 -2.23 -0.95
C ALA A 196 25.37 -2.85 -2.18
N LEU A 197 25.11 -4.13 -2.47
CA LEU A 197 25.76 -4.84 -3.59
C LEU A 197 25.53 -4.10 -4.91
N GLY A 198 26.61 -3.76 -5.61
CA GLY A 198 26.59 -3.04 -6.89
C GLY A 198 26.11 -1.58 -6.81
N LYS A 199 25.79 -1.08 -5.60
CA LYS A 199 25.31 0.30 -5.36
C LYS A 199 26.26 1.11 -4.48
N LEU A 200 27.03 0.42 -3.63
CA LEU A 200 28.04 0.99 -2.75
C LEU A 200 29.37 0.26 -2.91
N PRO A 201 30.50 0.96 -2.74
CA PRO A 201 31.79 0.29 -2.62
C PRO A 201 31.82 -0.53 -1.32
N LEU A 202 32.19 -1.81 -1.44
CA LEU A 202 32.32 -2.73 -0.31
C LEU A 202 33.80 -3.09 -0.12
N GLN A 203 34.27 -2.98 1.11
CA GLN A 203 35.64 -3.32 1.50
C GLN A 203 35.61 -4.09 2.82
N LEU A 204 34.95 -5.25 2.84
CA LEU A 204 34.65 -5.95 4.10
C LEU A 204 35.91 -6.28 4.92
N SER A 205 37.05 -6.57 4.28
CA SER A 205 38.31 -6.82 4.99
C SER A 205 38.87 -5.62 5.73
N GLN A 206 38.47 -4.41 5.34
CA GLN A 206 38.87 -3.16 5.99
C GLN A 206 37.94 -2.78 7.14
N THR A 207 36.95 -3.63 7.42
CA THR A 207 35.98 -3.45 8.50
C THR A 207 36.07 -4.59 9.50
N THR A 208 35.40 -4.41 10.63
CA THR A 208 35.18 -5.47 11.61
C THR A 208 33.80 -6.12 11.51
N ILE A 209 33.09 -5.97 10.39
CA ILE A 209 31.79 -6.61 10.16
C ILE A 209 31.98 -8.13 10.22
N ASP A 210 31.29 -8.78 11.16
CA ASP A 210 31.41 -10.23 11.38
C ASP A 210 30.55 -11.01 10.37
N TYR A 211 29.39 -10.45 10.02
CA TYR A 211 28.45 -11.06 9.08
C TYR A 211 27.87 -10.03 8.12
N ALA A 212 27.84 -10.34 6.82
CA ALA A 212 27.17 -9.49 5.83
C ALA A 212 26.31 -10.34 4.87
N PRO A 213 24.98 -10.35 5.03
CA PRO A 213 24.07 -11.03 4.10
C PRO A 213 23.83 -10.21 2.83
N PHE A 214 23.66 -10.93 1.72
CA PHE A 214 23.42 -10.40 0.38
C PHE A 214 22.32 -11.18 -0.34
N SER A 215 21.72 -10.57 -1.37
CA SER A 215 20.65 -11.18 -2.16
C SER A 215 20.83 -10.93 -3.66
N GLY A 216 20.73 -11.98 -4.48
CA GLY A 216 20.90 -11.86 -5.93
C GLY A 216 19.78 -11.07 -6.62
N HIS A 217 18.53 -11.26 -6.21
CA HIS A 217 17.37 -10.66 -6.89
C HIS A 217 17.18 -9.16 -6.67
N LYS A 218 18.05 -8.53 -5.89
CA LYS A 218 18.15 -7.07 -5.75
C LYS A 218 19.15 -6.45 -6.74
N LEU A 219 19.88 -7.30 -7.46
CA LEU A 219 20.87 -6.90 -8.45
C LEU A 219 20.91 -7.90 -9.62
N TYR A 220 19.78 -8.01 -10.30
CA TYR A 220 19.55 -8.70 -11.57
C TYR A 220 19.90 -10.19 -11.65
N ALA A 221 20.17 -10.85 -10.53
CA ALA A 221 20.23 -12.31 -10.43
C ALA A 221 18.84 -12.90 -10.11
N PRO A 222 18.61 -14.21 -10.33
CA PRO A 222 17.32 -14.83 -10.04
C PRO A 222 16.95 -14.80 -8.54
N LYS A 223 15.66 -14.90 -8.25
CA LYS A 223 15.15 -15.15 -6.89
C LYS A 223 15.60 -16.53 -6.40
N GLY A 224 15.68 -16.70 -5.08
CA GLY A 224 16.07 -17.98 -4.47
C GLY A 224 17.58 -18.24 -4.41
N ILE A 225 18.40 -17.21 -4.60
CA ILE A 225 19.85 -17.27 -4.36
C ILE A 225 20.35 -15.98 -3.70
N GLY A 226 21.25 -16.14 -2.74
CA GLY A 226 22.02 -15.10 -2.09
C GLY A 226 23.31 -15.67 -1.53
N PHE A 227 24.01 -14.87 -0.73
CA PHE A 227 25.20 -15.33 -0.03
C PHE A 227 25.38 -14.57 1.28
N LEU A 228 26.14 -15.15 2.19
CA LEU A 228 26.51 -14.59 3.48
C LEU A 228 28.04 -14.54 3.53
N TYR A 229 28.60 -13.36 3.75
CA TYR A 229 29.99 -13.24 4.18
C TYR A 229 30.08 -13.49 5.68
N ILE A 230 31.07 -14.29 6.08
CA ILE A 230 31.39 -14.58 7.48
C ILE A 230 32.88 -14.26 7.66
N ARG A 231 33.17 -13.29 8.51
CA ARG A 231 34.55 -12.87 8.77
C ARG A 231 35.34 -14.01 9.40
N SER A 232 36.62 -14.12 9.02
CA SER A 232 37.51 -15.12 9.59
C SER A 232 37.58 -15.00 11.12
N GLY A 233 37.41 -16.11 11.82
CA GLY A 233 37.38 -16.15 13.29
C GLY A 233 36.03 -15.79 13.92
N SER A 234 35.03 -15.37 13.14
CA SER A 234 33.67 -15.19 13.66
C SER A 234 33.03 -16.55 13.99
N PRO A 235 32.21 -16.63 15.05
CA PRO A 235 31.50 -17.86 15.37
C PRO A 235 30.56 -18.29 14.24
N TYR A 236 30.34 -19.59 14.10
CA TYR A 236 29.45 -20.12 13.07
C TYR A 236 28.66 -21.32 13.58
N THR A 237 27.35 -21.31 13.31
CA THR A 237 26.45 -22.43 13.57
C THR A 237 25.61 -22.70 12.31
N PRO A 238 25.64 -23.92 11.75
CA PRO A 238 24.80 -24.29 10.61
C PRO A 238 23.31 -24.06 10.91
N PHE A 239 22.67 -23.14 10.18
CA PHE A 239 21.22 -22.94 10.26
C PHE A 239 20.46 -24.12 9.64
N ILE A 240 20.97 -24.62 8.50
CA ILE A 240 20.48 -25.84 7.83
C ILE A 240 21.52 -26.94 8.01
N ALA A 241 21.29 -27.82 8.98
CA ALA A 241 22.09 -29.02 9.20
C ALA A 241 21.70 -30.16 8.22
N GLY A 242 22.62 -31.09 7.96
CA GLY A 242 22.37 -32.18 7.01
C GLY A 242 23.64 -32.83 6.42
N GLY A 243 23.56 -33.18 5.14
CA GLY A 243 24.49 -34.10 4.45
C GLY A 243 25.89 -33.57 4.14
N GLY A 244 26.30 -32.42 4.68
CA GLY A 244 27.67 -31.93 4.56
C GLY A 244 27.98 -31.07 3.33
N GLN A 245 26.98 -30.62 2.58
CA GLN A 245 27.15 -29.63 1.49
C GLN A 245 27.73 -28.31 2.02
N GLU A 246 28.36 -27.51 1.14
CA GLU A 246 29.10 -26.30 1.53
C GLU A 246 30.08 -26.55 2.69
N SER A 247 30.83 -27.66 2.63
CA SER A 247 31.75 -28.10 3.71
C SER A 247 31.10 -28.31 5.07
N GLY A 248 29.81 -28.67 5.08
CA GLY A 248 28.99 -28.84 6.29
C GLY A 248 28.48 -27.53 6.87
N MET A 249 28.77 -26.39 6.25
CA MET A 249 28.27 -25.10 6.72
C MET A 249 26.79 -24.96 6.42
N ARG A 250 26.36 -25.22 5.18
CA ARG A 250 24.96 -25.09 4.77
C ARG A 250 24.55 -26.30 3.93
N SER A 251 23.76 -27.18 4.54
CA SER A 251 23.35 -28.44 3.91
C SER A 251 22.26 -28.27 2.85
N GLY A 252 22.09 -29.31 2.02
CA GLY A 252 21.17 -29.34 0.89
C GLY A 252 21.92 -29.15 -0.43
N THR A 253 21.52 -29.89 -1.46
CA THR A 253 22.14 -29.84 -2.79
C THR A 253 22.24 -28.39 -3.28
N GLU A 254 23.42 -27.98 -3.70
CA GLU A 254 23.73 -26.62 -4.05
C GLU A 254 22.94 -26.17 -5.29
N ASN A 255 22.39 -24.95 -5.24
CA ASN A 255 21.65 -24.34 -6.36
C ASN A 255 22.65 -23.88 -7.44
N ILE A 256 23.23 -24.82 -8.17
CA ILE A 256 24.27 -24.53 -9.18
C ILE A 256 23.82 -23.54 -10.25
N PRO A 257 22.58 -23.57 -10.78
CA PRO A 257 22.09 -22.51 -11.66
C PRO A 257 22.07 -21.12 -11.01
N GLY A 258 21.64 -21.02 -9.75
CA GLY A 258 21.66 -19.76 -9.00
C GLY A 258 23.09 -19.26 -8.72
N ILE A 259 24.01 -20.18 -8.37
CA ILE A 259 25.42 -19.85 -8.13
C ILE A 259 26.10 -19.41 -9.43
N ALA A 260 25.80 -20.05 -10.55
CA ALA A 260 26.25 -19.62 -11.87
C ALA A 260 25.79 -18.19 -12.19
N ALA A 261 24.54 -17.87 -11.85
CA ALA A 261 23.99 -16.52 -12.02
C ALA A 261 24.76 -15.48 -11.20
N LEU A 262 25.06 -15.80 -9.94
CA LEU A 262 25.89 -14.93 -9.09
C LEU A 262 27.30 -14.78 -9.65
N SER A 263 27.91 -15.87 -10.13
CA SER A 263 29.25 -15.82 -10.76
C SER A 263 29.28 -14.83 -11.93
N THR A 264 28.30 -14.92 -12.84
CA THR A 264 28.17 -14.00 -13.97
C THR A 264 27.90 -12.57 -13.53
N LEU A 265 27.06 -12.36 -12.52
CA LEU A 265 26.85 -11.05 -11.92
C LEU A 265 28.16 -10.46 -11.36
N PHE A 266 28.96 -11.28 -10.68
CA PHE A 266 30.24 -10.85 -10.12
C PHE A 266 31.24 -10.49 -11.22
N ASP A 267 31.30 -11.26 -12.32
CA ASP A 267 32.10 -10.89 -13.49
C ASP A 267 31.73 -9.51 -14.02
N MET A 268 30.43 -9.23 -14.15
CA MET A 268 29.93 -7.92 -14.62
C MET A 268 30.27 -6.77 -13.66
N LEU A 269 30.34 -7.04 -12.35
CA LEU A 269 30.72 -6.04 -11.34
C LEU A 269 32.24 -5.79 -11.33
N LEU A 270 33.04 -6.80 -11.66
CA LEU A 270 34.50 -6.71 -11.70
C LEU A 270 35.01 -6.12 -13.03
N ASP A 271 34.28 -6.29 -14.13
CA ASP A 271 34.61 -5.72 -15.45
C ASP A 271 34.37 -4.21 -15.49
N LYS A 272 35.42 -3.42 -15.28
CA LYS A 272 35.34 -1.95 -15.29
C LYS A 272 35.18 -1.33 -16.68
N GLU A 273 35.43 -2.09 -17.74
CA GLU A 273 35.41 -1.57 -19.12
C GLU A 273 34.06 -1.81 -19.79
N ASN A 274 33.47 -2.99 -19.58
CA ASN A 274 32.23 -3.40 -20.23
C ASN A 274 31.08 -3.68 -19.24
N SER A 275 31.16 -3.16 -18.02
CA SER A 275 30.08 -3.32 -17.03
C SER A 275 28.75 -2.80 -17.60
N PRO A 276 27.65 -3.55 -17.45
CA PRO A 276 26.31 -3.02 -17.73
C PRO A 276 25.85 -2.03 -16.64
N PHE A 277 26.56 -1.93 -15.50
CA PHE A 277 26.20 -1.07 -14.38
C PHE A 277 26.74 0.34 -14.57
N ASN A 278 25.87 1.33 -14.42
CA ASN A 278 26.24 2.73 -14.54
C ASN A 278 27.10 3.18 -13.33
N PRO A 279 28.07 4.08 -13.54
CA PRO A 279 28.81 4.69 -12.45
C PRO A 279 27.90 5.58 -11.60
N VAL A 280 28.30 5.81 -10.34
CA VAL A 280 27.52 6.58 -9.35
C VAL A 280 27.08 7.95 -9.88
N GLU A 281 27.97 8.69 -10.56
CA GLU A 281 27.65 10.01 -11.13
C GLU A 281 26.49 9.95 -12.15
N GLN A 282 26.47 8.92 -12.99
CA GLN A 282 25.39 8.72 -13.95
C GLN A 282 24.08 8.32 -13.25
N LEU A 283 24.16 7.51 -12.19
CA LEU A 283 22.98 7.16 -11.38
C LEU A 283 22.41 8.39 -10.66
N GLU A 284 23.26 9.31 -10.18
CA GLU A 284 22.82 10.58 -9.59
C GLU A 284 22.13 11.49 -10.62
N LYS A 285 22.64 11.52 -11.86
CA LYS A 285 21.98 12.19 -12.98
C LYS A 285 20.61 11.57 -13.27
N HIS A 286 20.52 10.23 -13.35
CA HIS A 286 19.24 9.53 -13.52
C HIS A 286 18.24 9.86 -12.41
N ARG A 287 18.69 9.85 -11.14
CA ARG A 287 17.88 10.24 -9.99
C ARG A 287 17.36 11.66 -10.11
N SER A 288 18.23 12.60 -10.51
CA SER A 288 17.88 14.02 -10.65
C SER A 288 16.83 14.24 -11.76
N MET A 289 16.96 13.53 -12.88
CA MET A 289 15.96 13.56 -13.97
C MET A 289 14.59 13.05 -13.50
N LEU A 290 14.56 11.95 -12.76
CA LEU A 290 13.32 11.39 -12.21
C LEU A 290 12.71 12.30 -11.15
N ALA A 291 13.52 12.87 -10.24
CA ALA A 291 13.07 13.83 -9.24
C ALA A 291 12.41 15.05 -9.90
N GLU A 292 13.06 15.65 -10.89
CA GLU A 292 12.51 16.78 -11.66
C GLU A 292 11.20 16.39 -12.36
N ALA A 293 11.11 15.19 -12.94
CA ALA A 293 9.88 14.72 -13.58
C ALA A 293 8.74 14.54 -12.57
N ILE A 294 9.02 14.00 -11.38
CA ILE A 294 8.04 13.85 -10.28
C ILE A 294 7.56 15.23 -9.83
N GLU A 295 8.48 16.16 -9.54
CA GLU A 295 8.16 17.53 -9.13
C GLU A 295 7.35 18.27 -10.21
N THR A 296 7.71 18.14 -11.49
CA THR A 296 6.97 18.74 -12.60
C THR A 296 5.54 18.19 -12.68
N THR A 297 5.38 16.88 -12.47
CA THR A 297 4.10 16.19 -12.63
C THR A 297 3.13 16.48 -11.48
N PHE A 298 3.63 16.45 -10.23
CA PHE A 298 2.79 16.53 -9.03
C PHE A 298 2.84 17.89 -8.31
N LYS A 299 3.82 18.75 -8.63
CA LYS A 299 4.09 20.10 -8.08
C LYS A 299 4.42 20.15 -6.59
N GLN A 300 3.55 19.65 -5.70
CA GLN A 300 3.73 19.66 -4.25
C GLN A 300 4.17 18.28 -3.77
N VAL A 301 5.48 18.07 -3.82
CA VAL A 301 6.14 16.80 -3.51
C VAL A 301 7.10 17.01 -2.34
N THR A 302 7.03 16.14 -1.35
CA THR A 302 7.99 16.12 -0.24
C THR A 302 8.84 14.85 -0.34
N PHE A 303 10.15 15.00 -0.56
CA PHE A 303 11.09 13.88 -0.45
C PHE A 303 11.46 13.65 1.01
N HIS A 304 11.41 12.39 1.47
CA HIS A 304 11.61 12.03 2.87
C HIS A 304 13.08 11.74 3.24
N HIS A 305 14.02 12.01 2.33
CA HIS A 305 15.43 11.75 2.56
C HIS A 305 16.32 12.79 1.89
N ASP A 306 17.49 13.01 2.46
CA ASP A 306 18.54 13.80 1.83
C ASP A 306 19.24 12.94 0.76
N PHE A 307 19.20 13.42 -0.48
CA PHE A 307 19.82 12.76 -1.62
C PHE A 307 21.33 12.57 -1.49
N ALA A 308 22.04 13.43 -0.73
CA ALA A 308 23.46 13.25 -0.48
C ALA A 308 23.74 12.04 0.44
N LEU A 309 22.81 11.76 1.34
CA LEU A 309 22.90 10.68 2.32
C LEU A 309 22.34 9.35 1.81
N SER A 310 21.67 9.32 0.66
CA SER A 310 21.07 8.10 0.11
C SER A 310 21.86 7.49 -1.05
N VAL A 311 21.54 6.24 -1.39
CA VAL A 311 21.93 5.65 -2.68
C VAL A 311 21.17 6.35 -3.83
N PRO A 312 21.78 6.53 -5.01
CA PRO A 312 21.12 7.23 -6.12
C PRO A 312 19.90 6.51 -6.69
N THR A 313 19.83 5.19 -6.53
CA THR A 313 18.80 4.33 -7.13
C THR A 313 17.45 4.37 -6.40
N THR A 314 17.26 5.26 -5.43
CA THR A 314 16.07 5.27 -4.57
C THR A 314 15.58 6.69 -4.33
N LEU A 315 14.27 6.87 -4.51
CA LEU A 315 13.53 8.07 -4.17
C LEU A 315 12.34 7.65 -3.30
N ASN A 316 12.16 8.33 -2.17
CA ASN A 316 11.01 8.15 -1.29
C ASN A 316 10.35 9.51 -1.06
N PHE A 317 9.07 9.62 -1.43
CA PHE A 317 8.35 10.89 -1.42
C PHE A 317 6.87 10.71 -1.10
N SER A 318 6.23 11.79 -0.69
CA SER A 318 4.78 11.92 -0.62
C SER A 318 4.33 13.07 -1.53
N VAL A 319 3.06 13.03 -1.93
CA VAL A 319 2.41 14.13 -2.65
C VAL A 319 1.37 14.69 -1.69
N ASP A 320 1.51 15.95 -1.30
CA ASP A 320 0.75 16.60 -0.20
C ASP A 320 -0.78 16.45 -0.30
N HIS A 321 -1.23 16.19 -1.52
CA HIS A 321 -2.59 16.37 -1.99
C HIS A 321 -3.23 15.09 -2.51
N LEU A 322 -2.47 14.01 -2.60
CA LEU A 322 -2.89 12.75 -3.15
C LEU A 322 -2.50 11.64 -2.18
N THR A 323 -3.41 10.69 -2.04
CA THR A 323 -3.09 9.49 -1.26
C THR A 323 -2.05 8.64 -2.00
N ASN A 324 -1.28 7.82 -1.28
CA ASN A 324 -0.34 6.88 -1.93
C ASN A 324 -1.06 6.00 -2.98
N LYS A 325 -2.31 5.63 -2.69
CA LYS A 325 -3.12 4.73 -3.50
C LYS A 325 -3.49 5.41 -4.81
N GLU A 326 -3.91 6.67 -4.76
CA GLU A 326 -4.22 7.45 -5.97
C GLU A 326 -3.00 7.58 -6.87
N VAL A 327 -1.84 7.90 -6.31
CA VAL A 327 -0.60 8.04 -7.10
C VAL A 327 -0.16 6.69 -7.67
N ILE A 328 -0.16 5.62 -6.87
CA ILE A 328 0.21 4.27 -7.34
C ILE A 328 -0.77 3.77 -8.41
N ASP A 329 -2.07 3.96 -8.22
CA ASP A 329 -3.10 3.56 -9.19
C ASP A 329 -2.95 4.34 -10.51
N LEU A 330 -2.68 5.65 -10.42
CA LEU A 330 -2.40 6.51 -11.57
C LEU A 330 -1.13 6.10 -12.33
N LEU A 331 -0.01 5.93 -11.63
CA LEU A 331 1.26 5.52 -12.23
C LEU A 331 1.13 4.13 -12.87
N ASP A 332 0.44 3.21 -12.21
CA ASP A 332 0.24 1.87 -12.73
C ASP A 332 -0.62 1.87 -14.01
N ALA A 333 -1.68 2.68 -14.05
CA ALA A 333 -2.46 2.92 -15.25
C ALA A 333 -1.61 3.50 -16.40
N ALA A 334 -0.56 4.25 -16.06
CA ALA A 334 0.42 4.80 -17.02
C ALA A 334 1.51 3.82 -17.45
N GLY A 335 1.45 2.56 -17.02
CA GLY A 335 2.51 1.58 -17.28
C GLY A 335 3.75 1.74 -16.40
N ILE A 336 3.70 2.59 -15.37
CA ILE A 336 4.81 2.85 -14.44
C ILE A 336 4.59 2.04 -13.16
N ARG A 337 5.55 1.20 -12.79
CA ARG A 337 5.48 0.35 -11.58
C ARG A 337 6.33 0.95 -10.48
N VAL A 338 5.70 1.32 -9.38
CA VAL A 338 6.32 1.80 -8.14
C VAL A 338 5.73 1.03 -6.95
N SER A 339 6.25 1.27 -5.75
CA SER A 339 5.71 0.71 -4.52
C SER A 339 5.32 1.79 -3.51
N GLY A 340 4.49 1.45 -2.53
CA GLY A 340 4.31 2.27 -1.34
C GLY A 340 5.48 2.08 -0.36
N GLY A 341 5.60 2.97 0.63
CA GLY A 341 6.62 2.87 1.69
C GLY A 341 6.63 1.47 2.34
N SER A 342 5.46 1.00 2.79
CA SER A 342 5.32 -0.29 3.46
C SER A 342 4.90 -1.43 2.52
N ALA A 343 5.69 -1.70 1.46
CA ALA A 343 5.43 -2.77 0.49
C ALA A 343 5.28 -4.20 1.09
N CYS A 344 5.43 -4.37 2.41
CA CYS A 344 5.35 -5.66 3.12
C CYS A 344 4.48 -5.63 4.42
N SER A 345 3.58 -4.67 4.63
CA SER A 345 2.61 -4.73 5.74
C SER A 345 1.21 -5.11 5.23
N SER A 346 0.81 -6.36 5.46
CA SER A 346 -0.58 -6.77 5.47
C SER A 346 -1.31 -6.07 6.63
N GLY A 347 -1.81 -4.85 6.40
CA GLY A 347 -2.82 -4.20 7.25
C GLY A 347 -2.47 -2.85 7.90
N SER A 348 -1.29 -2.26 7.63
CA SER A 348 -0.94 -0.89 8.07
C SER A 348 -0.50 -0.07 6.86
N SER A 349 -1.11 1.10 6.66
CA SER A 349 -0.76 2.08 5.61
C SER A 349 0.56 2.82 5.88
N ARG A 350 1.04 2.82 7.13
CA ARG A 350 2.23 3.56 7.57
C ARG A 350 3.55 2.81 7.35
N SER A 351 4.60 3.56 7.01
CA SER A 351 5.98 3.07 6.98
C SER A 351 6.61 3.19 8.36
N PHE A 352 6.97 2.06 8.96
CA PHE A 352 7.71 2.04 10.23
C PHE A 352 9.09 2.73 10.11
N VAL A 353 9.68 2.77 8.91
CA VAL A 353 10.96 3.47 8.66
C VAL A 353 10.76 4.97 8.77
N LEU A 354 9.71 5.51 8.12
CA LEU A 354 9.40 6.93 8.17
C LEU A 354 8.89 7.35 9.55
N ASP A 355 8.13 6.49 10.21
CA ASP A 355 7.71 6.69 11.61
C ASP A 355 8.94 6.79 12.53
N ALA A 356 9.95 5.92 12.36
CA ALA A 356 11.20 5.99 13.11
C ALA A 356 12.00 7.28 12.84
N MET A 357 11.87 7.85 11.64
CA MET A 357 12.46 9.13 11.26
C MET A 357 11.65 10.35 11.76
N ASN A 358 10.56 10.14 12.51
CA ASN A 358 9.62 11.18 12.94
C ASN A 358 9.04 12.00 11.77
N VAL A 359 8.86 11.35 10.62
CA VAL A 359 8.13 11.94 9.49
C VAL A 359 6.64 12.04 9.86
N PRO A 360 5.94 13.14 9.53
CA PRO A 360 4.52 13.29 9.86
C PRO A 360 3.67 12.10 9.42
N ASP A 361 2.70 11.72 10.25
CA ASP A 361 1.83 10.55 10.04
C ASP A 361 1.24 10.49 8.62
N TRP A 362 0.70 11.62 8.13
CA TRP A 362 0.12 11.70 6.80
C TRP A 362 1.15 11.44 5.68
N GLN A 363 2.42 11.84 5.85
CA GLN A 363 3.49 11.55 4.88
C GLN A 363 3.90 10.09 4.92
N SER A 364 4.00 9.52 6.13
CA SER A 364 4.29 8.09 6.33
C SER A 364 3.21 7.21 5.71
N GLU A 365 1.94 7.59 5.86
CA GLU A 365 0.80 6.93 5.21
C GLU A 365 0.80 7.08 3.70
N ASN A 366 1.24 8.24 3.18
CA ASN A 366 1.18 8.57 1.76
C ASN A 366 2.52 8.39 1.02
N ALA A 367 3.46 7.66 1.63
CA ALA A 367 4.78 7.45 1.07
C ALA A 367 4.77 6.54 -0.18
N ILE A 368 5.49 6.99 -1.20
CA ILE A 368 5.73 6.31 -2.47
C ILE A 368 7.24 6.09 -2.58
N ARG A 369 7.62 4.86 -2.89
CA ARG A 369 8.99 4.48 -3.20
C ARG A 369 9.12 4.23 -4.70
N LEU A 370 9.99 5.02 -5.31
CA LEU A 370 10.43 4.85 -6.68
C LEU A 370 11.90 4.43 -6.67
N SER A 371 12.22 3.33 -7.34
CA SER A 371 13.59 2.80 -7.40
C SER A 371 13.90 2.19 -8.75
N PHE A 372 14.95 2.67 -9.39
CA PHE A 372 15.45 2.15 -10.67
C PHE A 372 16.69 1.28 -10.42
N GLY A 373 16.99 0.39 -11.34
CA GLY A 373 18.13 -0.50 -11.19
C GLY A 373 19.43 0.12 -11.73
N PRO A 374 20.61 -0.30 -11.22
CA PRO A 374 21.88 0.29 -11.62
C PRO A 374 22.30 -0.01 -13.08
N ALA A 375 21.68 -0.98 -13.74
CA ALA A 375 21.90 -1.27 -15.17
C ALA A 375 20.88 -0.59 -16.10
N ASP A 376 19.96 0.21 -15.56
CA ASP A 376 18.97 0.90 -16.38
C ASP A 376 19.65 2.00 -17.21
N SER A 377 19.38 2.01 -18.51
CA SER A 377 19.98 2.95 -19.45
C SER A 377 19.39 4.35 -19.34
N GLU A 378 20.14 5.38 -19.75
CA GLU A 378 19.63 6.76 -19.81
C GLU A 378 18.37 6.86 -20.69
N ALA A 379 18.27 6.07 -21.76
CA ALA A 379 17.08 6.03 -22.62
C ALA A 379 15.83 5.55 -21.88
N GLN A 380 15.94 4.47 -21.08
CA GLN A 380 14.84 3.98 -20.25
C GLN A 380 14.44 5.01 -19.18
N ILE A 381 15.40 5.70 -18.58
CA ILE A 381 15.14 6.76 -17.60
C ILE A 381 14.45 7.96 -18.27
N ARG A 382 14.84 8.34 -19.49
CA ARG A 382 14.16 9.40 -20.26
C ARG A 382 12.73 9.01 -20.59
N GLN A 383 12.49 7.78 -21.04
CA GLN A 383 11.14 7.26 -21.27
C GLN A 383 10.29 7.31 -19.99
N ALA A 384 10.85 6.96 -18.83
CA ALA A 384 10.20 7.10 -17.54
C ALA A 384 9.83 8.56 -17.22
N CYS A 385 10.76 9.49 -17.44
CA CYS A 385 10.52 10.91 -17.22
C CYS A 385 9.43 11.47 -18.13
N GLU A 386 9.43 11.09 -19.42
CA GLU A 386 8.41 11.48 -20.39
C GLU A 386 7.04 10.94 -20.02
N ALA A 387 6.96 9.67 -19.62
CA ALA A 387 5.72 9.04 -19.17
C ALA A 387 5.17 9.74 -17.91
N LEU A 388 6.01 10.01 -16.91
CA LEU A 388 5.63 10.79 -15.72
C LEU A 388 5.07 12.16 -16.12
N LYS A 389 5.84 12.96 -16.88
CA LYS A 389 5.45 14.31 -17.31
C LYS A 389 4.15 14.32 -18.12
N SER A 390 3.85 13.26 -18.87
CA SER A 390 2.61 13.13 -19.63
C SER A 390 1.34 12.99 -18.77
N LEU A 391 1.49 12.71 -17.46
CA LEU A 391 0.38 12.64 -16.52
C LEU A 391 -0.05 14.01 -16.02
N GLN A 392 0.78 15.04 -16.16
CA GLN A 392 0.47 16.38 -15.67
C GLN A 392 -0.87 16.91 -16.24
N PRO A 393 -1.14 16.88 -17.56
CA PRO A 393 -2.43 17.35 -18.07
C PRO A 393 -3.62 16.55 -17.56
N ILE A 394 -3.44 15.24 -17.30
CA ILE A 394 -4.50 14.38 -16.78
C ILE A 394 -4.81 14.75 -15.34
N LEU A 395 -3.79 14.97 -14.52
CA LEU A 395 -3.91 15.45 -13.15
C LEU A 395 -4.57 16.83 -13.08
N GLU A 396 -4.18 17.74 -13.98
CA GLU A 396 -4.77 19.08 -14.08
C GLU A 396 -6.24 19.03 -14.52
N ASN A 397 -6.56 18.24 -15.56
CA ASN A 397 -7.93 18.06 -16.05
C ASN A 397 -8.86 17.40 -15.03
N ASN A 398 -8.32 16.59 -14.13
CA ASN A 398 -9.08 15.93 -13.05
C ASN A 398 -9.00 16.69 -11.71
N CYS A 399 -8.47 17.92 -11.69
CA CYS A 399 -8.30 18.76 -10.48
C CYS A 399 -7.50 18.09 -9.35
N LEU A 400 -6.63 17.15 -9.68
CA LEU A 400 -5.75 16.46 -8.75
C LEU A 400 -4.45 17.24 -8.47
N VAL A 401 -4.03 18.08 -9.42
CA VAL A 401 -2.88 19.01 -9.31
C VAL A 401 -3.30 20.40 -9.82
N VAL A 402 -2.66 21.45 -9.30
CA VAL A 402 -2.93 22.85 -9.71
C VAL A 402 -2.50 23.06 -11.16
N SER A 403 -3.38 23.53 -12.05
CA SER A 403 -2.98 24.02 -13.38
C SER A 403 -2.43 25.44 -13.30
N ASP A 404 -1.37 25.73 -14.08
CA ASP A 404 -0.87 27.10 -14.28
C ASP A 404 -1.62 27.82 -15.43
N SER A 405 -2.46 27.06 -16.15
CA SER A 405 -3.37 27.56 -17.17
C SER A 405 -4.70 27.95 -16.53
N THR A 406 -5.27 29.08 -16.98
CA THR A 406 -6.63 29.53 -16.63
C THR A 406 -7.74 28.69 -17.30
N ALA A 407 -7.42 27.48 -17.79
CA ALA A 407 -8.21 26.79 -18.81
C ALA A 407 -8.22 25.25 -18.70
N PRO A 408 -8.68 24.63 -17.61
CA PRO A 408 -9.35 23.34 -17.76
C PRO A 408 -10.80 23.64 -18.19
N GLU A 409 -11.12 23.41 -19.47
CA GLU A 409 -12.48 23.47 -20.04
C GLU A 409 -13.27 22.14 -19.85
N GLN A 410 -12.89 21.25 -18.93
CA GLN A 410 -13.61 20.00 -18.68
C GLN A 410 -14.14 19.88 -17.23
N GLU A 411 -15.35 19.34 -17.13
CA GLU A 411 -16.21 19.14 -15.94
C GLU A 411 -15.54 18.27 -14.85
N ALA A 412 -14.55 18.80 -14.13
CA ALA A 412 -13.90 18.07 -13.05
C ALA A 412 -14.71 18.04 -11.74
N CYS A 413 -15.82 18.77 -11.66
CA CYS A 413 -16.94 18.34 -10.80
C CYS A 413 -17.97 17.72 -11.72
N ALA A 414 -18.07 16.40 -11.71
CA ALA A 414 -19.30 15.78 -12.14
C ALA A 414 -20.40 16.33 -11.21
N VAL A 415 -21.26 17.18 -11.74
CA VAL A 415 -22.52 17.56 -11.11
C VAL A 415 -23.16 16.29 -10.53
N GLY A 416 -23.63 16.34 -9.29
CA GLY A 416 -24.12 15.18 -8.56
C GLY A 416 -23.35 14.87 -7.29
N LEU A 417 -23.48 13.63 -6.82
CA LEU A 417 -22.94 13.16 -5.55
C LEU A 417 -21.60 12.41 -5.72
N THR A 418 -20.60 12.80 -4.95
CA THR A 418 -19.30 12.11 -4.89
C THR A 418 -19.03 11.64 -3.46
N GLN A 419 -18.65 10.37 -3.32
CA GLN A 419 -18.10 9.81 -2.09
C GLN A 419 -16.57 9.95 -2.09
N LEU A 420 -16.03 10.73 -1.16
CA LEU A 420 -14.61 10.78 -0.85
C LEU A 420 -14.34 9.94 0.39
N ARG A 421 -13.19 9.28 0.46
CA ARG A 421 -12.90 8.33 1.54
C ARG A 421 -11.47 8.45 2.05
N HIS A 422 -11.32 8.29 3.35
CA HIS A 422 -10.04 8.05 4.00
C HIS A 422 -10.20 6.84 4.92
N GLN A 423 -9.55 5.73 4.58
CA GLN A 423 -9.73 4.43 5.25
C GLN A 423 -11.22 4.01 5.27
N GLY A 424 -11.79 3.85 6.46
CA GLY A 424 -13.21 3.55 6.65
C GLY A 424 -14.12 4.78 6.60
N ALA A 425 -13.59 5.99 6.80
CA ALA A 425 -14.37 7.22 6.86
C ALA A 425 -14.82 7.69 5.47
N CYS A 426 -16.04 8.19 5.40
CA CYS A 426 -16.69 8.67 4.19
C CYS A 426 -17.10 10.14 4.35
N CYS A 427 -16.73 10.97 3.38
CA CYS A 427 -17.15 12.35 3.23
C CYS A 427 -17.93 12.45 1.91
N TRP A 428 -19.08 13.12 1.94
CA TRP A 428 -19.94 13.24 0.76
C TRP A 428 -19.93 14.68 0.24
N LEU A 429 -19.65 14.84 -1.04
CA LEU A 429 -19.70 16.12 -1.74
C LEU A 429 -20.85 16.07 -2.75
N TYR A 430 -21.89 16.87 -2.54
CA TYR A 430 -22.98 17.04 -3.50
C TYR A 430 -22.84 18.37 -4.22
N VAL A 431 -22.85 18.37 -5.56
CA VAL A 431 -22.71 19.57 -6.38
C VAL A 431 -23.83 19.70 -7.40
N THR A 432 -24.50 20.85 -7.42
CA THR A 432 -25.60 21.13 -8.36
C THR A 432 -25.09 21.63 -9.73
N PRO A 433 -25.91 21.60 -10.80
CA PRO A 433 -25.52 22.12 -12.12
C PRO A 433 -25.04 23.58 -12.14
N ASP A 434 -25.53 24.40 -11.20
CA ASP A 434 -25.14 25.80 -11.03
C ASP A 434 -23.97 25.98 -10.03
N LYS A 435 -23.24 24.90 -9.75
CA LYS A 435 -22.03 24.85 -8.92
C LYS A 435 -22.25 25.16 -7.42
N GLN A 436 -23.43 24.95 -6.86
CA GLN A 436 -23.57 24.95 -5.40
C GLN A 436 -23.04 23.63 -4.84
N ALA A 437 -22.28 23.69 -3.74
CA ALA A 437 -21.70 22.53 -3.10
C ALA A 437 -22.21 22.37 -1.66
N VAL A 438 -22.55 21.14 -1.29
CA VAL A 438 -22.82 20.71 0.08
C VAL A 438 -21.84 19.61 0.44
N ILE A 439 -21.16 19.76 1.57
CA ILE A 439 -20.24 18.75 2.11
C ILE A 439 -20.87 18.16 3.36
N VAL A 440 -21.00 16.84 3.42
CA VAL A 440 -21.52 16.11 4.57
C VAL A 440 -20.44 15.20 5.12
N ASP A 441 -20.25 15.24 6.44
CA ASP A 441 -19.24 14.49 7.19
C ASP A 441 -17.81 14.71 6.69
N PRO A 442 -17.31 15.97 6.69
CA PRO A 442 -15.94 16.25 6.27
C PRO A 442 -14.93 15.56 7.19
N VAL A 443 -13.85 15.06 6.59
CA VAL A 443 -12.76 14.34 7.25
C VAL A 443 -11.50 15.18 7.12
N PRO A 444 -10.72 15.41 8.22
CA PRO A 444 -9.54 16.29 8.19
C PRO A 444 -8.56 15.97 7.06
N GLU A 445 -8.29 14.68 6.83
CA GLU A 445 -7.37 14.18 5.83
C GLU A 445 -7.84 14.47 4.39
N LEU A 446 -9.13 14.76 4.19
CA LEU A 446 -9.72 15.09 2.88
C LEU A 446 -9.88 16.60 2.68
N VAL A 447 -9.67 17.43 3.70
CA VAL A 447 -9.82 18.89 3.63
C VAL A 447 -8.98 19.52 2.51
N PRO A 448 -7.67 19.20 2.33
CA PRO A 448 -6.87 19.79 1.26
C PRO A 448 -7.41 19.50 -0.14
N ARG A 449 -8.06 18.33 -0.33
CA ARG A 449 -8.72 17.97 -1.58
C ARG A 449 -10.03 18.75 -1.76
N LEU A 450 -10.85 18.82 -0.72
CA LEU A 450 -12.12 19.56 -0.74
C LEU A 450 -11.91 21.05 -1.04
N GLN A 451 -10.96 21.70 -0.36
CA GLN A 451 -10.62 23.11 -0.60
C GLN A 451 -10.25 23.34 -2.07
N ARG A 452 -9.41 22.47 -2.65
CA ARG A 452 -9.02 22.58 -4.06
C ARG A 452 -10.20 22.39 -5.02
N LEU A 453 -11.10 21.44 -4.75
CA LEU A 453 -12.31 21.27 -5.55
C LEU A 453 -13.16 22.55 -5.49
N LEU A 454 -13.37 23.11 -4.31
CA LEU A 454 -14.13 24.34 -4.12
C LEU A 454 -13.49 25.52 -4.88
N ASP A 455 -12.19 25.77 -4.66
CA ASP A 455 -11.48 26.93 -5.19
C ASP A 455 -11.27 26.85 -6.70
N LYS A 456 -10.79 25.71 -7.22
CA LYS A 456 -10.40 25.59 -8.63
C LYS A 456 -11.58 25.45 -9.57
N GLN A 457 -12.70 24.89 -9.09
CA GLN A 457 -13.89 24.70 -9.91
C GLN A 457 -14.92 25.83 -9.70
N GLY A 458 -14.62 26.75 -8.78
CA GLY A 458 -15.49 27.88 -8.43
C GLY A 458 -16.80 27.40 -7.83
N LEU A 459 -16.75 26.41 -6.95
CA LEU A 459 -17.95 25.86 -6.31
C LEU A 459 -18.35 26.74 -5.14
N ALA A 460 -19.65 26.99 -5.05
CA ALA A 460 -20.24 27.78 -4.01
C ALA A 460 -20.62 26.90 -2.81
N CYS A 461 -19.78 26.82 -1.78
CA CYS A 461 -20.08 26.01 -0.60
C CYS A 461 -21.25 26.61 0.20
N ARG A 462 -22.39 25.92 0.17
CA ARG A 462 -23.63 26.30 0.86
C ARG A 462 -23.74 25.75 2.26
N ALA A 463 -23.20 24.56 2.49
CA ALA A 463 -23.27 23.91 3.78
C ALA A 463 -22.10 22.96 4.02
N LEU A 464 -21.63 22.97 5.26
CA LEU A 464 -20.71 21.99 5.84
C LEU A 464 -21.46 21.29 6.96
N LEU A 465 -21.96 20.09 6.68
CA LEU A 465 -22.87 19.37 7.56
C LEU A 465 -22.17 18.22 8.27
N LYS A 466 -22.55 18.00 9.51
CA LYS A 466 -22.16 16.82 10.29
C LYS A 466 -23.41 16.00 10.59
N THR A 467 -23.35 14.70 10.38
CA THR A 467 -24.39 13.75 10.81
C THR A 467 -24.17 13.28 12.25
N HIS A 468 -23.00 13.52 12.81
CA HIS A 468 -22.65 13.17 14.18
C HIS A 468 -21.56 14.11 14.70
N LEU A 469 -21.51 14.32 16.01
CA LEU A 469 -20.47 15.15 16.62
C LEU A 469 -19.20 14.32 16.85
N SER A 470 -18.06 14.84 16.39
CA SER A 470 -16.72 14.34 16.73
C SER A 470 -15.70 15.47 16.63
N GLU A 471 -14.58 15.34 17.34
CA GLU A 471 -13.47 16.31 17.24
C GLU A 471 -12.95 16.39 15.81
N GLN A 472 -12.69 15.24 15.16
CA GLN A 472 -12.23 15.17 13.77
C GLN A 472 -13.16 15.90 12.78
N ALA A 473 -14.48 15.66 12.85
CA ALA A 473 -15.42 16.34 11.98
C ALA A 473 -15.47 17.85 12.26
N SER A 474 -15.31 18.26 13.52
CA SER A 474 -15.32 19.67 13.91
C SER A 474 -14.06 20.40 13.42
N ASP A 475 -12.89 19.76 13.51
CA ASP A 475 -11.64 20.27 12.95
C ASP A 475 -11.73 20.45 11.44
N ALA A 476 -12.29 19.47 10.74
CA ALA A 476 -12.46 19.54 9.28
C ALA A 476 -13.41 20.69 8.88
N VAL A 477 -14.53 20.86 9.58
CA VAL A 477 -15.45 22.00 9.37
C VAL A 477 -14.74 23.33 9.64
N ASN A 478 -13.97 23.44 10.72
CA ASN A 478 -13.24 24.66 11.04
C ASN A 478 -12.27 25.05 9.93
N LEU A 479 -11.54 24.08 9.38
CA LEU A 479 -10.60 24.29 8.27
C LEU A 479 -11.30 24.68 6.96
N LEU A 480 -12.54 24.25 6.74
CA LEU A 480 -13.34 24.56 5.53
C LEU A 480 -14.27 25.78 5.70
N SER A 481 -14.44 26.29 6.91
CA SER A 481 -15.43 27.33 7.24
C SER A 481 -15.29 28.60 6.39
N HIS A 482 -14.06 28.96 6.01
CA HIS A 482 -13.78 30.12 5.16
C HIS A 482 -14.31 29.99 3.71
N ASN A 483 -14.68 28.77 3.28
CA ASN A 483 -15.27 28.53 1.96
C ASN A 483 -16.81 28.71 1.95
N LEU A 484 -17.46 28.81 3.12
CA LEU A 484 -18.91 28.99 3.22
C LEU A 484 -19.33 30.39 2.73
N ILE A 485 -20.38 30.43 1.90
CA ILE A 485 -20.85 31.68 1.27
C ILE A 485 -21.96 32.36 2.06
N GLU A 486 -22.66 31.65 2.95
CA GLU A 486 -23.79 32.19 3.71
C GLU A 486 -23.42 32.55 5.15
N ASP A 487 -23.72 33.78 5.54
CA ASP A 487 -23.62 34.27 6.92
C ASP A 487 -24.94 33.96 7.65
N LYS A 488 -25.20 32.67 7.88
CA LYS A 488 -26.36 32.17 8.64
C LYS A 488 -25.92 31.72 10.03
N VAL A 489 -26.79 31.87 11.02
CA VAL A 489 -26.58 31.23 12.32
C VAL A 489 -26.79 29.73 12.14
N LEU A 490 -25.69 28.99 12.25
CA LEU A 490 -25.67 27.53 12.16
C LEU A 490 -25.65 26.93 13.57
N ASP A 491 -26.25 25.76 13.72
CA ASP A 491 -26.07 24.95 14.92
C ASP A 491 -24.77 24.15 14.91
N ASP A 492 -24.52 23.38 15.97
CA ASP A 492 -23.29 22.60 16.13
C ASP A 492 -23.08 21.55 15.05
N PHE A 493 -24.10 21.21 14.25
CA PHE A 493 -24.00 20.26 13.14
C PHE A 493 -23.86 20.95 11.77
N GLY A 494 -23.77 22.28 11.76
CA GLY A 494 -23.67 23.10 10.55
C GLY A 494 -25.00 23.35 9.86
N TRP A 495 -26.13 23.00 10.49
CA TRP A 495 -27.46 23.21 9.94
C TRP A 495 -28.00 24.61 10.30
N PRO A 496 -28.72 25.32 9.40
CA PRO A 496 -29.34 26.60 9.72
C PRO A 496 -30.35 26.49 10.87
N VAL A 497 -30.24 27.34 11.90
CA VAL A 497 -31.15 27.33 13.06
C VAL A 497 -32.61 27.62 12.68
N GLU A 498 -32.83 28.41 11.61
CA GLU A 498 -34.15 28.67 11.01
C GLU A 498 -34.11 28.44 9.50
N GLY A 499 -35.05 27.63 8.98
CA GLY A 499 -35.28 27.42 7.54
C GLY A 499 -34.79 26.07 6.99
N THR A 500 -35.01 25.87 5.70
CA THR A 500 -34.49 24.73 4.91
C THR A 500 -33.34 25.19 4.01
N LEU A 501 -32.48 24.26 3.59
CA LEU A 501 -31.43 24.54 2.62
C LEU A 501 -31.95 24.24 1.21
N GLY A 502 -32.50 25.27 0.56
CA GLY A 502 -32.94 25.18 -0.83
C GLY A 502 -31.73 25.08 -1.77
N LEU A 503 -31.65 24.00 -2.54
CA LEU A 503 -30.79 23.88 -3.70
C LEU A 503 -31.67 24.11 -4.94
N LEU A 504 -31.13 24.50 -6.08
CA LEU A 504 -31.95 25.00 -7.20
C LEU A 504 -32.98 23.99 -7.72
N GLN A 505 -32.61 22.70 -7.82
CA GLN A 505 -33.45 21.61 -8.34
C GLN A 505 -33.81 20.57 -7.27
N ASP A 506 -33.05 20.50 -6.19
CA ASP A 506 -33.25 19.58 -5.08
C ASP A 506 -33.45 20.38 -3.80
N SER A 507 -33.93 19.75 -2.73
CA SER A 507 -33.89 20.38 -1.41
C SER A 507 -33.24 19.44 -0.41
N LEU A 508 -32.46 20.02 0.50
CA LEU A 508 -31.94 19.28 1.62
C LEU A 508 -32.79 19.62 2.83
N ILE A 509 -33.30 18.59 3.51
CA ILE A 509 -34.06 18.73 4.75
C ILE A 509 -33.41 17.89 5.85
N GLN A 510 -33.49 18.37 7.09
CA GLN A 510 -33.17 17.57 8.26
C GLN A 510 -34.37 16.70 8.60
N LEU A 511 -34.14 15.43 8.98
CA LEU A 511 -35.20 14.51 9.38
C LEU A 511 -36.09 15.15 10.48
N PRO A 512 -37.40 15.36 10.22
CA PRO A 512 -38.27 16.04 11.17
C PRO A 512 -38.41 15.31 12.50
N GLY A 513 -38.42 16.06 13.60
CA GLY A 513 -38.73 15.54 14.94
C GLY A 513 -37.60 14.76 15.61
N ALA A 514 -36.44 14.56 14.97
CA ALA A 514 -35.25 14.06 15.65
C ALA A 514 -34.98 15.00 16.85
N GLU A 515 -34.93 14.45 18.07
CA GLU A 515 -34.82 15.27 19.27
C GLU A 515 -33.58 16.16 19.19
N ARG A 516 -33.67 17.41 19.66
CA ARG A 516 -32.52 18.32 19.76
C ARG A 516 -31.38 17.75 20.64
N GLU A 517 -31.62 16.64 21.32
CA GLU A 517 -30.73 15.98 22.29
C GLU A 517 -30.01 14.73 21.73
N SER A 518 -30.28 14.27 20.49
CA SER A 518 -29.57 13.11 19.92
C SER A 518 -28.21 13.49 19.30
N GLU A 519 -27.16 12.71 19.60
CA GLU A 519 -25.81 12.91 19.04
C GLU A 519 -25.71 12.63 17.52
N ASN A 520 -26.75 12.05 16.92
CA ASN A 520 -26.83 11.74 15.49
C ASN A 520 -27.95 12.53 14.79
N ARG A 521 -27.73 12.85 13.51
CA ARG A 521 -28.66 13.53 12.61
C ARG A 521 -28.69 12.87 11.24
N CYS A 522 -29.87 12.88 10.64
CA CYS A 522 -30.07 12.46 9.25
C CYS A 522 -30.45 13.66 8.38
N TYR A 523 -29.84 13.76 7.20
CA TYR A 523 -30.21 14.73 6.18
C TYR A 523 -30.75 14.01 4.95
N LEU A 524 -31.87 14.50 4.41
CA LEU A 524 -32.57 13.89 3.29
C LEU A 524 -32.45 14.82 2.08
N LEU A 525 -31.87 14.30 1.00
CA LEU A 525 -31.80 14.98 -0.28
C LEU A 525 -33.05 14.61 -1.09
N MET A 526 -33.95 15.58 -1.24
CA MET A 526 -35.21 15.45 -1.95
C MET A 526 -35.02 15.67 -3.44
N GLN A 527 -35.59 14.80 -4.27
CA GLN A 527 -35.71 14.98 -5.71
C GLN A 527 -37.20 15.00 -6.07
N GLY A 528 -37.76 16.20 -6.24
CA GLY A 528 -39.22 16.36 -6.25
C GLY A 528 -39.81 16.11 -4.85
N ASP A 529 -40.80 15.22 -4.77
CA ASP A 529 -41.45 14.85 -3.50
C ASP A 529 -40.81 13.61 -2.84
N ASP A 530 -39.90 12.92 -3.54
CA ASP A 530 -39.28 11.67 -3.11
C ASP A 530 -37.90 11.89 -2.46
N VAL A 531 -37.51 11.01 -1.53
CA VAL A 531 -36.17 11.03 -0.92
C VAL A 531 -35.20 10.23 -1.77
N SER A 532 -34.32 10.93 -2.47
CA SER A 532 -33.30 10.29 -3.32
C SER A 532 -32.13 9.72 -2.51
N VAL A 533 -31.70 10.44 -1.46
CA VAL A 533 -30.54 10.09 -0.63
C VAL A 533 -30.80 10.45 0.82
N CYS A 534 -30.43 9.55 1.73
CA CYS A 534 -30.42 9.76 3.16
C CYS A 534 -28.98 9.71 3.69
N PHE A 535 -28.44 10.85 4.12
CA PHE A 535 -27.20 10.91 4.87
C PHE A 535 -27.45 10.48 6.30
N ALA A 536 -27.15 9.22 6.62
CA ALA A 536 -27.47 8.60 7.91
C ALA A 536 -26.28 8.58 8.90
N GLY A 537 -25.11 9.04 8.47
CA GLY A 537 -23.97 9.16 9.36
C GLY A 537 -23.49 7.83 9.93
N LYS A 538 -23.33 7.78 11.25
CA LYS A 538 -22.98 6.55 11.98
C LYS A 538 -24.19 5.71 12.38
N LEU A 539 -25.43 6.20 12.22
CA LEU A 539 -26.65 5.47 12.60
C LEU A 539 -26.81 4.17 11.83
N ILE A 540 -26.61 4.24 10.51
CA ILE A 540 -26.70 3.11 9.58
C ILE A 540 -25.35 2.95 8.92
N LEU A 541 -24.79 1.75 8.97
CA LEU A 541 -23.57 1.39 8.25
C LEU A 541 -23.97 0.53 7.05
N PRO A 542 -23.25 0.56 5.92
CA PRO A 542 -23.57 -0.30 4.79
C PRO A 542 -23.56 -1.77 5.23
N GLN A 543 -24.67 -2.47 4.99
CA GLN A 543 -24.92 -3.84 5.44
C GLN A 543 -24.99 -4.02 6.97
N GLY A 544 -25.30 -2.97 7.71
CA GLY A 544 -25.29 -3.01 9.16
C GLY A 544 -25.98 -1.85 9.89
N LEU A 545 -25.88 -1.89 11.21
CA LEU A 545 -26.29 -0.78 12.09
C LEU A 545 -25.06 -0.17 12.77
N GLY A 546 -25.18 1.11 13.12
CA GLY A 546 -24.19 1.84 13.90
C GLY A 546 -24.00 1.31 15.32
N ASP A 547 -22.95 1.76 15.98
CA ASP A 547 -22.72 1.47 17.40
C ASP A 547 -23.65 2.34 18.28
N SER A 548 -24.34 1.71 19.25
CA SER A 548 -25.15 2.38 20.27
C SER A 548 -24.41 2.59 21.59
N GLN A 549 -23.10 2.33 21.59
CA GLN A 549 -22.18 2.42 22.73
C GLN A 549 -22.54 1.45 23.89
N GLY A 550 -23.41 0.47 23.62
CA GLY A 550 -23.97 -0.40 24.65
C GLY A 550 -24.97 0.29 25.59
N GLU A 551 -25.49 1.47 25.22
CA GLU A 551 -26.43 2.23 26.04
C GLU A 551 -27.87 2.07 25.59
N THR A 552 -28.76 1.73 26.53
CA THR A 552 -30.20 1.54 26.28
C THR A 552 -30.86 2.77 25.67
N ALA A 553 -30.51 3.98 26.14
CA ALA A 553 -31.07 5.23 25.63
C ALA A 553 -30.66 5.48 24.17
N CYS A 554 -29.39 5.24 23.83
CA CYS A 554 -28.87 5.36 22.47
C CYS A 554 -29.53 4.35 21.52
N ALA A 555 -29.68 3.09 21.96
CA ALA A 555 -30.37 2.07 21.17
C ALA A 555 -31.87 2.38 20.96
N ALA A 556 -32.55 2.96 21.96
CA ALA A 556 -33.95 3.36 21.85
C ALA A 556 -34.14 4.52 20.87
N SER A 557 -33.29 5.55 20.97
CA SER A 557 -33.26 6.68 20.05
C SER A 557 -32.95 6.23 18.61
N MET A 558 -32.04 5.26 18.46
CA MET A 558 -31.75 4.61 17.17
C MET A 558 -33.00 3.93 16.60
N ALA A 559 -33.71 3.12 17.39
CA ALA A 559 -34.91 2.42 16.94
C ALA A 559 -36.01 3.39 16.48
N GLU A 560 -36.25 4.46 17.23
CA GLU A 560 -37.21 5.50 16.88
C GLU A 560 -36.84 6.19 15.55
N THR A 561 -35.56 6.52 15.38
CA THR A 561 -35.06 7.14 14.14
C THR A 561 -35.22 6.19 12.94
N LEU A 562 -34.92 4.90 13.10
CA LEU A 562 -35.05 3.90 12.05
C LEU A 562 -36.51 3.70 11.62
N LEU A 563 -37.45 3.67 12.58
CA LEU A 563 -38.89 3.56 12.28
C LEU A 563 -39.38 4.78 11.49
N ARG A 564 -38.94 5.99 11.86
CA ARG A 564 -39.29 7.22 11.14
C ARG A 564 -38.68 7.27 9.74
N LEU A 565 -37.43 6.83 9.58
CA LEU A 565 -36.82 6.70 8.26
C LEU A 565 -37.64 5.74 7.39
N ASN A 566 -38.12 4.63 7.94
CA ASN A 566 -38.97 3.69 7.19
C ASN A 566 -40.32 4.26 6.73
N GLU A 567 -40.84 5.29 7.41
CA GLU A 567 -42.08 5.98 6.99
C GLU A 567 -41.86 6.95 5.82
N ILE A 568 -40.62 7.41 5.62
CA ILE A 568 -40.28 8.51 4.70
C ILE A 568 -39.46 8.01 3.50
N LEU A 569 -38.58 7.03 3.70
CA LEU A 569 -37.74 6.47 2.64
C LEU A 569 -38.54 5.49 1.78
N ASP A 570 -38.28 5.55 0.47
CA ASP A 570 -38.74 4.53 -0.46
C ASP A 570 -37.70 3.40 -0.58
N ASP A 571 -38.06 2.30 -1.24
CA ASP A 571 -37.18 1.14 -1.45
C ASP A 571 -35.87 1.50 -2.18
N ASN A 572 -35.88 2.54 -3.01
CA ASN A 572 -34.76 2.98 -3.84
C ASN A 572 -33.92 4.10 -3.20
N SER A 573 -34.39 4.72 -2.10
CA SER A 573 -33.66 5.76 -1.37
C SER A 573 -32.27 5.26 -0.99
N LEU A 574 -31.23 5.99 -1.41
CA LEU A 574 -29.85 5.58 -1.18
C LEU A 574 -29.37 6.01 0.21
N ILE A 575 -28.63 5.13 0.89
CA ILE A 575 -28.11 5.40 2.23
C ILE A 575 -26.63 5.80 2.14
N CYS A 576 -26.34 7.02 2.60
CA CYS A 576 -25.00 7.59 2.67
C CYS A 576 -24.52 7.62 4.12
N SER A 577 -23.62 6.71 4.47
CA SER A 577 -23.07 6.60 5.83
C SER A 577 -21.75 7.38 5.96
N ALA A 578 -21.39 7.75 7.20
CA ALA A 578 -20.10 8.36 7.52
C ALA A 578 -18.95 7.33 7.56
N LEU A 579 -19.27 6.04 7.57
CA LEU A 579 -18.31 4.93 7.62
C LEU A 579 -18.73 3.81 6.64
N ASP A 580 -17.77 3.25 5.91
CA ASP A 580 -17.95 2.11 4.99
C ASP A 580 -16.72 1.18 5.01
N TYR A 581 -16.67 0.29 6.00
CA TYR A 581 -15.58 -0.69 6.15
C TYR A 581 -15.65 -1.81 5.11
N GLN A 582 -16.85 -2.16 4.66
CA GLN A 582 -17.10 -3.24 3.70
C GLN A 582 -16.85 -2.82 2.25
N GLN A 583 -16.68 -1.51 2.01
CA GLN A 583 -16.50 -0.92 0.69
C GLN A 583 -17.69 -1.26 -0.22
N CYS A 584 -18.90 -1.02 0.30
CA CYS A 584 -20.13 -1.18 -0.48
C CYS A 584 -20.29 -0.05 -1.49
N PHE A 585 -19.79 1.17 -1.19
CA PHE A 585 -19.90 2.39 -2.00
C PHE A 585 -21.33 2.90 -2.26
N ALA A 586 -22.33 2.04 -2.32
CA ALA A 586 -23.74 2.38 -2.44
C ALA A 586 -24.61 1.27 -1.82
N ILE A 587 -25.72 1.64 -1.19
CA ILE A 587 -26.80 0.72 -0.80
C ILE A 587 -28.11 1.50 -0.79
N ASN A 588 -29.23 0.89 -1.22
CA ASN A 588 -30.56 1.48 -1.07
C ASN A 588 -31.26 0.94 0.17
N TRP A 589 -32.35 1.58 0.57
CA TRP A 589 -33.09 1.22 1.78
C TRP A 589 -33.58 -0.23 1.72
N HIS A 590 -34.13 -0.67 0.59
CA HIS A 590 -34.58 -2.06 0.43
C HIS A 590 -33.47 -3.08 0.72
N ALA A 591 -32.33 -2.94 0.04
CA ALA A 591 -31.20 -3.85 0.24
C ALA A 591 -30.67 -3.77 1.68
N GLN A 592 -30.55 -2.57 2.25
CA GLN A 592 -30.10 -2.35 3.63
C GLN A 592 -30.98 -3.10 4.65
N VAL A 593 -32.31 -3.08 4.47
CA VAL A 593 -33.26 -3.79 5.32
C VAL A 593 -33.13 -5.30 5.18
N GLN A 594 -32.94 -5.82 3.95
CA GLN A 594 -32.77 -7.26 3.69
C GLN A 594 -31.49 -7.83 4.31
N VAL A 595 -30.38 -7.09 4.21
CA VAL A 595 -29.07 -7.57 4.68
C VAL A 595 -28.82 -7.30 6.17
N SER A 596 -29.74 -6.60 6.85
CA SER A 596 -29.62 -6.25 8.28
C SER A 596 -30.74 -6.93 9.07
N PRO A 597 -30.56 -8.17 9.58
CA PRO A 597 -31.65 -8.94 10.19
C PRO A 597 -32.38 -8.23 11.34
N LEU A 598 -31.62 -7.54 12.21
CA LEU A 598 -32.19 -6.80 13.34
C LEU A 598 -33.01 -5.59 12.87
N LEU A 599 -32.54 -4.87 11.85
CA LEU A 599 -33.28 -3.78 11.22
C LEU A 599 -34.55 -4.31 10.54
N GLY A 600 -34.43 -5.35 9.73
CA GLY A 600 -35.56 -5.98 9.04
C GLY A 600 -36.66 -6.41 10.00
N ARG A 601 -36.29 -7.03 11.13
CA ARG A 601 -37.24 -7.42 12.18
C ARG A 601 -37.92 -6.23 12.86
N LEU A 602 -37.19 -5.13 13.10
CA LEU A 602 -37.79 -3.92 13.68
C LEU A 602 -38.84 -3.34 12.73
N LEU A 603 -38.48 -3.19 11.45
CA LEU A 603 -39.31 -2.49 10.48
C LEU A 603 -40.52 -3.30 10.02
N ASN A 604 -40.42 -4.64 9.97
CA ASN A 604 -41.54 -5.51 9.63
C ASN A 604 -42.42 -5.89 10.86
N GLY A 605 -42.10 -5.36 12.05
CA GLY A 605 -42.82 -5.63 13.29
C GLY A 605 -42.58 -7.02 13.90
N ALA A 606 -41.58 -7.77 13.44
CA ALA A 606 -41.18 -9.06 14.02
C ALA A 606 -40.30 -8.95 15.28
N CYS A 607 -39.90 -7.73 15.66
CA CYS A 607 -39.52 -7.39 17.03
C CYS A 607 -40.13 -6.06 17.46
N SER A 608 -40.47 -5.97 18.74
CA SER A 608 -40.82 -4.71 19.39
C SER A 608 -39.60 -3.81 19.56
N THR A 609 -39.81 -2.51 19.79
CA THR A 609 -38.74 -1.55 20.09
C THR A 609 -37.92 -1.99 21.31
N ASP A 610 -38.56 -2.49 22.37
CA ASP A 610 -37.85 -2.97 23.57
C ASP A 610 -36.95 -4.17 23.25
N GLU A 611 -37.44 -5.14 22.47
CA GLU A 611 -36.65 -6.29 22.02
C GLU A 611 -35.48 -5.87 21.12
N PHE A 612 -35.67 -4.86 20.27
CA PHE A 612 -34.59 -4.30 19.45
C PHE A 612 -33.51 -3.68 20.35
N VAL A 613 -33.92 -2.88 21.33
CA VAL A 613 -33.02 -2.19 22.28
C VAL A 613 -32.18 -3.21 23.06
N GLU A 614 -32.82 -4.25 23.61
CA GLU A 614 -32.12 -5.32 24.32
C GLU A 614 -31.10 -6.04 23.44
N GLN A 615 -31.50 -6.41 22.21
CA GLN A 615 -30.61 -7.11 21.27
C GLN A 615 -29.46 -6.21 20.81
N LYS A 616 -29.72 -4.93 20.54
CA LYS A 616 -28.70 -3.99 20.09
C LYS A 616 -27.65 -3.72 21.17
N VAL A 617 -28.09 -3.46 22.41
CA VAL A 617 -27.19 -3.28 23.56
C VAL A 617 -26.35 -4.53 23.79
N SER A 618 -26.96 -5.72 23.68
CA SER A 618 -26.23 -6.99 23.82
C SER A 618 -25.16 -7.17 22.75
N ILE A 619 -25.46 -6.81 21.49
CA ILE A 619 -24.50 -6.89 20.37
C ILE A 619 -23.32 -5.94 20.62
N ASP A 620 -23.57 -4.72 21.07
CA ASP A 620 -22.52 -3.72 21.27
C ASP A 620 -21.67 -3.97 22.53
N SER A 621 -22.25 -4.63 23.54
CA SER A 621 -21.60 -4.89 24.84
C SER A 621 -20.67 -6.11 24.85
N ASP A 622 -20.81 -7.05 23.91
CA ASP A 622 -19.96 -8.25 23.87
C ASP A 622 -18.49 -7.87 23.59
N SER A 623 -17.58 -8.29 24.48
CA SER A 623 -16.15 -7.89 24.52
C SER A 623 -15.21 -8.90 23.86
N SER A 624 -15.72 -10.03 23.39
CA SER A 624 -14.92 -11.12 22.81
C SER A 624 -14.38 -10.82 21.40
N THR A 625 -14.62 -9.63 20.86
CA THR A 625 -14.57 -9.39 19.42
C THR A 625 -14.11 -7.98 19.06
N PHE A 626 -12.94 -7.49 19.47
CA PHE A 626 -12.49 -6.15 19.02
C PHE A 626 -12.37 -6.03 17.47
N ARG A 627 -12.04 -7.14 16.78
CA ARG A 627 -12.06 -7.23 15.29
C ARG A 627 -13.42 -7.62 14.70
N GLU A 628 -14.30 -8.25 15.48
CA GLU A 628 -15.63 -8.71 15.05
C GLU A 628 -16.76 -7.73 15.46
N ARG A 629 -16.52 -6.76 16.36
CA ARG A 629 -17.41 -5.63 16.71
C ARG A 629 -17.72 -4.73 15.52
N PHE A 630 -16.78 -4.63 14.57
CA PHE A 630 -16.89 -3.77 13.39
C PHE A 630 -16.97 -4.54 12.05
N LEU A 631 -16.72 -5.86 12.05
CA LEU A 631 -16.77 -6.70 10.83
C LEU A 631 -17.62 -7.98 10.98
N GLY A 632 -17.99 -8.40 12.19
CA GLY A 632 -18.48 -9.76 12.46
C GLY A 632 -19.88 -9.90 13.07
N ALA A 633 -20.48 -8.84 13.61
CA ALA A 633 -21.78 -8.96 14.29
C ALA A 633 -23.03 -8.88 13.36
N LEU A 634 -22.86 -8.72 12.04
CA LEU A 634 -23.97 -8.43 11.12
C LEU A 634 -24.02 -9.29 9.84
N MET A 635 -23.13 -10.27 9.65
CA MET A 635 -23.13 -11.12 8.46
C MET A 635 -23.90 -12.43 8.67
N ASP A 636 -25.23 -12.37 8.87
CA ASP A 636 -26.09 -13.57 8.79
C ASP A 636 -26.65 -13.79 7.37
N SER A 637 -26.59 -12.78 6.48
CA SER A 637 -26.97 -12.94 5.07
C SER A 637 -25.74 -12.96 4.16
N ALA A 638 -25.58 -14.04 3.39
CA ALA A 638 -24.58 -14.11 2.34
C ALA A 638 -24.87 -13.04 1.26
N VAL A 639 -23.98 -12.06 1.11
CA VAL A 639 -24.01 -11.11 -0.01
C VAL A 639 -23.97 -11.90 -1.32
N PRO A 640 -24.84 -11.61 -2.31
CA PRO A 640 -24.79 -12.26 -3.61
C PRO A 640 -23.40 -12.06 -4.25
N ALA A 641 -22.70 -13.17 -4.48
CA ALA A 641 -21.40 -13.15 -5.13
C ALA A 641 -21.57 -13.14 -6.65
N VAL A 642 -21.04 -12.12 -7.31
CA VAL A 642 -21.10 -12.05 -8.78
C VAL A 642 -20.17 -13.07 -9.42
N LYS A 643 -20.48 -13.43 -10.66
CA LYS A 643 -19.66 -14.37 -11.43
C LYS A 643 -18.35 -13.68 -11.84
N ALA A 644 -17.23 -14.26 -11.42
CA ALA A 644 -15.89 -13.88 -11.86
C ALA A 644 -15.53 -14.61 -13.17
N LEU A 645 -15.33 -13.85 -14.24
CA LEU A 645 -15.03 -14.36 -15.58
C LEU A 645 -13.55 -14.15 -15.91
N ASN A 646 -12.88 -15.16 -16.44
CA ASN A 646 -11.60 -14.94 -17.11
C ASN A 646 -11.82 -14.23 -18.46
N ARG A 647 -10.74 -13.78 -19.12
CA ARG A 647 -10.82 -13.08 -20.42
C ARG A 647 -11.73 -13.75 -21.43
N SER A 648 -11.49 -15.03 -21.76
CA SER A 648 -12.25 -15.72 -22.81
C SER A 648 -13.74 -15.84 -22.47
N ALA A 649 -14.07 -16.14 -21.20
CA ALA A 649 -15.45 -16.20 -20.76
C ALA A 649 -16.12 -14.82 -20.74
N ALA A 650 -15.36 -13.75 -20.48
CA ALA A 650 -15.85 -12.37 -20.54
C ALA A 650 -16.13 -11.93 -21.99
N GLU A 651 -15.27 -12.27 -22.94
CA GLU A 651 -15.48 -12.04 -24.38
C GLU A 651 -16.74 -12.75 -24.87
N GLU A 652 -16.90 -14.04 -24.55
CA GLU A 652 -18.10 -14.82 -24.89
C GLU A 652 -19.35 -14.20 -24.25
N TRP A 653 -19.25 -13.82 -22.97
CA TRP A 653 -20.37 -13.23 -22.25
C TRP A 653 -20.81 -11.89 -22.86
N LEU A 654 -19.86 -11.01 -23.24
CA LEU A 654 -20.15 -9.77 -23.95
C LEU A 654 -20.77 -10.02 -25.33
N GLN A 655 -20.33 -11.04 -26.04
CA GLN A 655 -20.89 -11.41 -27.35
C GLN A 655 -22.32 -11.94 -27.23
N CYS A 656 -22.56 -12.90 -26.33
CA CYS A 656 -23.86 -13.57 -26.20
C CYS A 656 -24.97 -12.66 -25.68
N HIS A 657 -24.63 -11.67 -24.86
CA HIS A 657 -25.62 -10.87 -24.13
C HIS A 657 -25.68 -9.40 -24.56
N GLU A 658 -24.84 -8.97 -25.51
CA GLU A 658 -24.69 -7.56 -25.90
C GLU A 658 -24.45 -6.62 -24.68
N GLY A 659 -23.81 -7.14 -23.61
CA GLY A 659 -23.61 -6.42 -22.35
C GLY A 659 -22.73 -5.16 -22.39
N MET A 660 -22.97 -4.21 -21.51
CA MET A 660 -22.13 -3.02 -21.35
C MET A 660 -20.91 -3.35 -20.46
N ILE A 661 -19.80 -2.66 -20.67
CA ILE A 661 -18.61 -2.73 -19.81
C ILE A 661 -18.63 -1.51 -18.89
N ILE A 662 -18.57 -1.75 -17.59
CA ILE A 662 -18.41 -0.68 -16.58
C ILE A 662 -16.97 -0.65 -16.12
N ASP A 663 -16.24 0.40 -16.50
CA ASP A 663 -14.92 0.72 -15.95
C ASP A 663 -15.10 1.40 -14.58
N CYS A 664 -14.82 0.63 -13.52
CA CYS A 664 -15.00 1.04 -12.12
C CYS A 664 -13.85 1.92 -11.58
N ARG A 665 -12.86 2.25 -12.42
CA ARG A 665 -11.70 3.05 -12.02
C ARG A 665 -12.06 4.53 -11.99
N GLU A 666 -11.28 5.30 -11.24
CA GLU A 666 -11.46 6.75 -11.21
C GLU A 666 -11.16 7.37 -12.59
N PRO A 667 -11.73 8.54 -12.92
CA PRO A 667 -11.60 9.11 -14.27
C PRO A 667 -10.15 9.34 -14.68
N TYR A 668 -9.30 9.78 -13.75
CA TYR A 668 -7.86 9.95 -13.99
C TYR A 668 -7.15 8.63 -14.34
N GLU A 669 -7.56 7.49 -13.80
CA GLU A 669 -7.01 6.18 -14.18
C GLU A 669 -7.52 5.78 -15.56
N SER A 670 -8.83 5.93 -15.77
CA SER A 670 -9.51 5.57 -17.02
C SER A 670 -8.93 6.38 -18.19
N ASP A 671 -8.71 7.68 -18.02
CA ASP A 671 -8.17 8.60 -19.02
C ASP A 671 -6.76 8.21 -19.49
N VAL A 672 -5.89 7.83 -18.56
CA VAL A 672 -4.54 7.36 -18.87
C VAL A 672 -4.58 6.08 -19.69
N SER A 673 -5.53 5.20 -19.36
CA SER A 673 -5.57 3.83 -19.85
C SER A 673 -6.81 3.51 -20.67
N ARG A 674 -7.40 4.51 -21.35
CA ARG A 674 -8.52 4.33 -22.30
C ARG A 674 -8.19 3.30 -23.38
N ARG A 675 -6.89 3.06 -23.62
CA ARG A 675 -6.40 2.02 -24.50
C ARG A 675 -6.56 0.60 -23.94
N GLY A 676 -6.46 0.37 -22.62
CA GLY A 676 -6.42 -0.98 -22.05
C GLY A 676 -7.69 -1.81 -22.26
N ILE A 677 -8.89 -1.26 -22.01
CA ILE A 677 -10.15 -1.99 -22.21
C ILE A 677 -10.42 -2.22 -23.70
N THR A 678 -10.15 -1.22 -24.54
CA THR A 678 -10.33 -1.32 -25.99
C THR A 678 -9.30 -2.26 -26.63
N GLU A 679 -8.05 -2.28 -26.15
CA GLU A 679 -7.02 -3.26 -26.55
C GLU A 679 -7.40 -4.67 -26.12
N LEU A 680 -7.97 -4.82 -24.92
CA LEU A 680 -8.34 -6.12 -24.37
C LEU A 680 -9.50 -6.76 -25.13
N PHE A 681 -10.57 -6.00 -25.39
CA PHE A 681 -11.82 -6.51 -25.96
C PHE A 681 -12.08 -6.10 -27.41
N GLY A 682 -11.22 -5.27 -28.01
CA GLY A 682 -11.32 -4.84 -29.41
C GLY A 682 -12.69 -4.23 -29.76
N ASN A 683 -13.30 -4.73 -30.82
CA ASN A 683 -14.60 -4.28 -31.31
C ASN A 683 -15.74 -4.46 -30.29
N LEU A 684 -15.62 -5.36 -29.32
CA LEU A 684 -16.66 -5.57 -28.30
C LEU A 684 -16.77 -4.40 -27.32
N ALA A 685 -15.71 -3.59 -27.18
CA ALA A 685 -15.71 -2.40 -26.33
C ALA A 685 -16.25 -1.15 -27.05
N VAL A 686 -16.30 -1.13 -28.38
CA VAL A 686 -16.64 0.08 -29.13
C VAL A 686 -18.09 0.50 -28.85
N GLY A 687 -18.27 1.69 -28.27
CA GLY A 687 -19.58 2.23 -27.90
C GLY A 687 -20.26 1.53 -26.71
N ARG A 688 -19.57 0.59 -26.04
CA ARG A 688 -20.12 -0.23 -24.95
C ARG A 688 -19.43 -0.03 -23.60
N VAL A 689 -18.52 0.93 -23.48
CA VAL A 689 -17.78 1.22 -22.24
C VAL A 689 -18.38 2.46 -21.56
N LEU A 690 -18.74 2.31 -20.29
CA LEU A 690 -19.12 3.38 -19.38
C LEU A 690 -18.06 3.48 -18.28
N ASN A 691 -17.48 4.66 -18.06
CA ASN A 691 -16.66 4.89 -16.87
C ASN A 691 -17.57 5.32 -15.73
N ILE A 692 -17.72 4.45 -14.74
CA ILE A 692 -18.50 4.72 -13.52
C ILE A 692 -17.56 4.43 -12.34
N PRO A 693 -16.83 5.45 -11.87
CA PRO A 693 -16.02 5.34 -10.67
C PRO A 693 -16.86 4.89 -9.48
N LEU A 694 -16.28 4.07 -8.60
CA LEU A 694 -16.96 3.65 -7.38
C LEU A 694 -17.34 4.85 -6.49
N SER A 695 -16.51 5.90 -6.47
CA SER A 695 -16.80 7.17 -5.81
C SER A 695 -18.08 7.87 -6.30
N ARG A 696 -18.58 7.50 -7.48
CA ARG A 696 -19.78 8.06 -8.14
C ARG A 696 -20.92 7.06 -8.28
N MET A 697 -20.76 5.83 -7.78
CA MET A 697 -21.77 4.78 -7.94
C MET A 697 -23.14 5.19 -7.36
N THR A 698 -23.14 5.82 -6.19
CA THR A 698 -24.38 6.33 -5.55
C THR A 698 -25.10 7.34 -6.45
N ASP A 699 -24.38 8.27 -7.08
CA ASP A 699 -24.99 9.26 -7.98
C ASP A 699 -25.57 8.64 -9.26
N VAL A 700 -24.86 7.67 -9.83
CA VAL A 700 -25.31 6.93 -11.02
C VAL A 700 -26.61 6.17 -10.74
N LEU A 701 -26.70 5.54 -9.57
CA LEU A 701 -27.91 4.85 -9.11
C LEU A 701 -29.04 5.85 -8.84
N ARG A 702 -28.73 6.96 -8.17
CA ARG A 702 -29.71 8.03 -7.87
C ARG A 702 -30.38 8.56 -9.12
N ASN A 703 -29.60 8.77 -10.17
CA ASN A 703 -30.08 9.34 -11.43
C ASN A 703 -30.71 8.28 -12.36
N GLY A 704 -30.81 7.01 -11.94
CA GLY A 704 -31.37 5.93 -12.75
C GLY A 704 -30.56 5.64 -14.03
N ALA A 705 -29.24 5.91 -14.01
CA ALA A 705 -28.39 5.79 -15.20
C ALA A 705 -28.00 4.35 -15.56
N LEU A 706 -28.36 3.38 -14.72
CA LEU A 706 -28.19 1.94 -14.97
C LEU A 706 -29.56 1.25 -15.06
N ASP A 707 -29.69 0.34 -16.03
CA ASP A 707 -30.88 -0.47 -16.26
C ASP A 707 -30.63 -1.89 -15.71
N SER A 708 -31.39 -2.31 -14.70
CA SER A 708 -31.23 -3.63 -14.08
C SER A 708 -31.51 -4.81 -15.02
N SER A 709 -32.17 -4.57 -16.15
CA SER A 709 -32.37 -5.59 -17.19
C SER A 709 -31.16 -5.74 -18.12
N GLN A 710 -30.23 -4.79 -18.13
CA GLN A 710 -29.03 -4.83 -18.96
C GLN A 710 -27.94 -5.74 -18.36
N HIS A 711 -27.13 -6.34 -19.22
CA HIS A 711 -25.97 -7.12 -18.79
C HIS A 711 -24.77 -6.17 -18.59
N TYR A 712 -24.14 -6.18 -17.41
CA TYR A 712 -22.89 -5.44 -17.15
C TYR A 712 -21.68 -6.31 -16.82
N LEU A 713 -20.56 -6.11 -17.54
CA LEU A 713 -19.25 -6.62 -17.18
C LEU A 713 -18.46 -5.52 -16.47
N LEU A 714 -18.18 -5.70 -15.19
CA LEU A 714 -17.43 -4.74 -14.40
C LEU A 714 -15.93 -5.03 -14.48
N VAL A 715 -15.16 -3.98 -14.75
CA VAL A 715 -13.72 -4.04 -14.95
C VAL A 715 -13.04 -3.01 -14.05
N CYS A 716 -11.93 -3.42 -13.45
CA CYS A 716 -10.99 -2.54 -12.79
C CYS A 716 -9.57 -3.09 -12.99
N ARG A 717 -8.58 -2.51 -12.32
CA ARG A 717 -7.18 -2.96 -12.41
C ARG A 717 -6.97 -4.44 -12.05
N THR A 718 -7.27 -4.84 -10.81
CA THR A 718 -6.95 -6.19 -10.29
C THR A 718 -8.16 -7.12 -10.22
N GLY A 719 -9.35 -6.62 -10.55
CA GLY A 719 -10.63 -7.32 -10.39
C GLY A 719 -11.27 -7.14 -9.01
N ASN A 720 -10.56 -6.65 -8.00
CA ASN A 720 -11.11 -6.52 -6.63
C ASN A 720 -12.19 -5.43 -6.55
N ARG A 721 -11.89 -4.21 -7.04
CA ARG A 721 -12.87 -3.11 -7.05
C ARG A 721 -14.11 -3.45 -7.90
N SER A 722 -13.93 -4.08 -9.05
CA SER A 722 -15.06 -4.45 -9.91
C SER A 722 -15.88 -5.62 -9.34
N MET A 723 -15.25 -6.51 -8.58
CA MET A 723 -15.97 -7.54 -7.83
C MET A 723 -16.83 -6.92 -6.72
N GLN A 724 -16.28 -5.98 -5.94
CA GLN A 724 -17.05 -5.25 -4.92
C GLN A 724 -18.21 -4.46 -5.53
N ALA A 725 -17.95 -3.74 -6.63
CA ALA A 725 -18.98 -3.04 -7.40
C ALA A 725 -20.06 -4.00 -7.89
N GLY A 726 -19.66 -5.17 -8.39
CA GLY A 726 -20.58 -6.19 -8.89
C GLY A 726 -21.45 -6.74 -7.78
N ASN A 727 -20.86 -7.13 -6.65
CA ASN A 727 -21.60 -7.62 -5.49
C ASN A 727 -22.59 -6.57 -4.98
N THR A 728 -22.20 -5.29 -5.01
CA THR A 728 -23.06 -4.16 -4.67
C THR A 728 -24.25 -4.06 -5.62
N LEU A 729 -24.02 -4.07 -6.94
CA LEU A 729 -25.12 -4.05 -7.90
C LEU A 729 -26.04 -5.28 -7.76
N ALA A 730 -25.48 -6.46 -7.51
CA ALA A 730 -26.27 -7.67 -7.29
C ALA A 730 -27.17 -7.56 -6.05
N MET A 731 -26.69 -6.98 -4.95
CA MET A 731 -27.54 -6.67 -3.78
C MET A 731 -28.68 -5.71 -4.11
N LEU A 732 -28.47 -4.81 -5.07
CA LEU A 732 -29.46 -3.83 -5.52
C LEU A 732 -30.42 -4.40 -6.59
N GLY A 733 -30.41 -5.71 -6.83
CA GLY A 733 -31.31 -6.39 -7.76
C GLY A 733 -30.82 -6.44 -9.21
N PHE A 734 -29.55 -6.15 -9.47
CA PHE A 734 -28.95 -6.35 -10.79
C PHE A 734 -28.47 -7.81 -10.92
N ASP A 735 -29.33 -8.70 -11.40
CA ASP A 735 -29.01 -10.14 -11.51
C ASP A 735 -28.05 -10.49 -12.68
N ARG A 736 -27.78 -9.52 -13.55
CA ARG A 736 -27.06 -9.70 -14.84
C ARG A 736 -25.68 -9.05 -14.84
N VAL A 737 -24.99 -9.13 -13.72
CA VAL A 737 -23.65 -8.54 -13.53
C VAL A 737 -22.58 -9.62 -13.41
N ALA A 738 -21.41 -9.36 -13.98
CA ALA A 738 -20.22 -10.18 -13.84
C ALA A 738 -18.99 -9.29 -13.70
N ASN A 739 -17.89 -9.81 -13.15
CA ASN A 739 -16.63 -9.08 -13.09
C ASN A 739 -15.52 -9.81 -13.86
N LEU A 740 -14.58 -9.05 -14.42
CA LEU A 740 -13.36 -9.62 -15.00
C LEU A 740 -12.40 -10.04 -13.87
N ALA A 741 -12.21 -11.35 -13.71
CA ALA A 741 -11.31 -11.95 -12.73
C ALA A 741 -9.86 -11.56 -13.02
N GLY A 742 -9.17 -10.98 -12.03
CA GLY A 742 -7.81 -10.46 -12.22
C GLY A 742 -7.74 -9.07 -12.87
N GLY A 743 -8.89 -8.53 -13.32
CA GLY A 743 -8.99 -7.22 -13.96
C GLY A 743 -8.11 -7.09 -15.21
N LEU A 744 -7.70 -5.87 -15.51
CA LEU A 744 -6.79 -5.57 -16.61
C LEU A 744 -5.34 -6.03 -16.35
N ALA A 745 -4.97 -6.30 -15.10
CA ALA A 745 -3.60 -6.66 -14.76
C ALA A 745 -3.23 -8.10 -15.16
N LEU A 746 -4.21 -8.99 -15.29
CA LEU A 746 -4.00 -10.42 -15.55
C LEU A 746 -4.61 -10.93 -16.87
N ASN A 747 -5.17 -10.05 -17.70
CA ASN A 747 -5.87 -10.40 -18.94
C ASN A 747 -5.47 -9.46 -20.07
#